data_AF-A0A0S8IRU6-F1
#
_entry.id   AF-A0A0S8IRU6-F1
#
_cell.length_a   1.000
_cell.length_b   1.000
_cell.length_c   1.000
_cell.angle_alpha   90.00
_cell.angle_beta   90.00
_cell.angle_gamma   90.00
#
_symmetry.space_group_name_H-M   'P 1'
#
loop_
_entity.id
_entity.type
_entity.pdbx_description
1 polymer ?
#
loop_
_entity_poly.entity_id
_entity_poly.type
_entity_poly.pdbx_seq_one_letter_code
_entity_poly.pdbx_strand_id
1 'polypeptide(L)'
;MRELVGRMLLVFALTGLNAAAWAADREKPPFETLTVSISSTWAWNRTLTIQGDGSYTFQMQALEKVPGEKYMLPSKTPYVAEYRLSAGHLQELTRLLQATEWLAAPAPVTPRITDGMNYAMTLRRNGRVVQRTCQELPDERTYTALLKFLRRINRQEELLFGTTERGKGSPFAGGPADELDSLMRPPHPLRPYAPALDYHRLVPACEKFLLDPKSSPRHAVAAAKLMGYLRLESQRANLEALAQGRTPVETDYKVPFELRAAAVDALGTMGAGPSLEALEKAAADAPSLSGRVAEVLMSVSYRKTRPLMVKLCGDSLDAAWALIRKGRQAEPAIIQILRRPGSEEKGNRAAYHLIRAYVDHWKRLSAPPSPAVLSAVHDKVRSVATGGSLTLRYGIDLLRLADDPFLVRDPRQEVEAFLALLADPRQGDRLELMQPLHFRRGRVPEGFIDAGSQGALGVRKVYVEDRMAWVHVSDEKEQTHYGLQLHQTGKVWTIVFGKRLSAGQVGGDLNGFLRGHPKAVELLPGAGAVEADLHARNEDAVRRVIGRLMIAVHDREMETLKRGSIGSVEGWVSAEEAKALDADVPAGWSPERLKVVVDELCDKVYTRNRSLMGDFQALRVTENWAAAHMTGPAGKDGPPGLLVLLQRTDKGWRLVDITEAGGKLEEDMERRAAAFATFRNKLAVQRQIRARDAAIREQRGE
;
A
#
# COMPACT_ATOMS: atom_id res chain seq x y z
N MET A 1 2.14 -15.94 -48.70
CA MET A 1 0.94 -15.54 -47.93
C MET A 1 -0.22 -16.53 -48.06
N ARG A 2 -0.73 -16.86 -49.27
CA ARG A 2 -1.83 -17.84 -49.43
C ARG A 2 -1.55 -19.22 -48.83
N GLU A 3 -0.32 -19.71 -48.94
CA GLU A 3 0.07 -21.00 -48.36
C GLU A 3 0.14 -20.98 -46.81
N LEU A 4 0.52 -19.83 -46.23
CA LEU A 4 0.56 -19.64 -44.77
C LEU A 4 -0.87 -19.56 -44.19
N VAL A 5 -1.77 -18.87 -44.88
CA VAL A 5 -3.21 -18.79 -44.54
C VAL A 5 -3.87 -20.17 -44.67
N GLY A 6 -3.52 -20.95 -45.71
CA GLY A 6 -3.99 -22.32 -45.88
C GLY A 6 -3.54 -23.25 -44.76
N ARG A 7 -2.29 -23.18 -44.32
CA ARG A 7 -1.78 -23.98 -43.19
C ARG A 7 -2.37 -23.56 -41.85
N MET A 8 -2.61 -22.27 -41.61
CA MET A 8 -3.31 -21.81 -40.39
C MET A 8 -4.77 -22.28 -40.36
N LEU A 9 -5.50 -22.19 -41.48
CA LEU A 9 -6.88 -22.66 -41.56
C LEU A 9 -6.97 -24.18 -41.39
N LEU A 10 -5.99 -24.94 -41.91
CA LEU A 10 -5.92 -26.38 -41.73
C LEU A 10 -5.64 -26.76 -40.26
N VAL A 11 -4.78 -26.02 -39.55
CA VAL A 11 -4.52 -26.23 -38.11
C VAL A 11 -5.77 -25.91 -37.29
N PHE A 12 -6.46 -24.80 -37.56
CA PHE A 12 -7.72 -24.47 -36.89
C PHE A 12 -8.81 -25.53 -37.14
N ALA A 13 -8.96 -25.99 -38.38
CA ALA A 13 -9.90 -27.05 -38.74
C ALA A 13 -9.55 -28.39 -38.08
N LEU A 14 -8.27 -28.76 -38.03
CA LEU A 14 -7.80 -30.00 -37.38
C LEU A 14 -7.92 -29.92 -35.85
N THR A 15 -7.72 -28.75 -35.22
CA THR A 15 -7.98 -28.59 -33.78
C THR A 15 -9.46 -28.59 -33.43
N GLY A 16 -10.32 -28.04 -34.29
CA GLY A 16 -11.78 -28.08 -34.12
C GLY A 16 -12.38 -29.47 -34.34
N LEU A 17 -11.89 -30.21 -35.34
CA LEU A 17 -12.32 -31.59 -35.64
C LEU A 17 -11.80 -32.59 -34.61
N ASN A 18 -10.57 -32.42 -34.09
CA ASN A 18 -10.08 -33.26 -33.00
C ASN A 18 -10.80 -33.01 -31.67
N ALA A 19 -11.24 -31.77 -31.38
CA ALA A 19 -12.03 -31.49 -30.17
C ALA A 19 -13.42 -32.16 -30.20
N ALA A 20 -14.06 -32.23 -31.38
CA ALA A 20 -15.33 -32.92 -31.56
C ALA A 20 -15.18 -34.45 -31.56
N ALA A 21 -14.13 -34.99 -32.19
CA ALA A 21 -13.85 -36.43 -32.20
C ALA A 21 -13.34 -36.97 -30.85
N TRP A 22 -12.60 -36.16 -30.06
CA TRP A 22 -12.19 -36.51 -28.69
C TRP A 22 -13.32 -36.45 -27.66
N ALA A 23 -14.45 -35.83 -27.99
CA ALA A 23 -15.61 -35.74 -27.11
C ALA A 23 -16.52 -36.99 -27.18
N ALA A 24 -16.42 -37.79 -28.24
CA ALA A 24 -17.35 -38.89 -28.50
C ALA A 24 -17.04 -40.18 -27.72
N ASP A 25 -15.82 -40.36 -27.22
CA ASP A 25 -15.35 -41.64 -26.64
C ASP A 25 -14.93 -41.53 -25.15
N ARG A 26 -15.34 -40.45 -24.48
CA ARG A 26 -15.14 -40.32 -23.03
C ARG A 26 -16.29 -40.98 -22.31
N GLU A 27 -15.99 -42.04 -21.55
CA GLU A 27 -16.91 -42.58 -20.56
C GLU A 27 -17.51 -41.43 -19.75
N LYS A 28 -18.84 -41.31 -19.79
CA LYS A 28 -19.56 -40.35 -18.94
C LYS A 28 -19.10 -40.56 -17.51
N PRO A 29 -18.74 -39.50 -16.78
CA PRO A 29 -18.28 -39.66 -15.42
C PRO A 29 -19.37 -40.36 -14.60
N PRO A 30 -19.01 -41.22 -13.64
CA PRO A 30 -19.97 -42.18 -13.06
C PRO A 30 -20.88 -41.54 -11.98
N PHE A 31 -21.26 -40.28 -12.12
CA PHE A 31 -22.25 -39.60 -11.27
C PHE A 31 -23.31 -38.92 -12.14
N GLU A 32 -24.55 -38.86 -11.62
CA GLU A 32 -25.68 -38.25 -12.31
C GLU A 32 -25.72 -36.75 -12.00
N THR A 33 -25.60 -36.37 -10.72
CA THR A 33 -25.76 -34.97 -10.29
C THR A 33 -24.97 -34.69 -9.01
N LEU A 34 -24.36 -33.52 -8.92
CA LEU A 34 -23.79 -32.96 -7.69
C LEU A 34 -24.45 -31.60 -7.43
N THR A 35 -25.24 -31.49 -6.37
CA THR A 35 -25.82 -30.24 -5.91
C THR A 35 -25.08 -29.74 -4.68
N VAL A 36 -24.68 -28.47 -4.68
CA VAL A 36 -23.92 -27.85 -3.60
C VAL A 36 -24.64 -26.58 -3.17
N SER A 37 -25.22 -26.60 -1.97
CA SER A 37 -25.74 -25.41 -1.31
C SER A 37 -24.64 -24.74 -0.49
N ILE A 38 -24.38 -23.48 -0.80
CA ILE A 38 -23.35 -22.65 -0.19
C ILE A 38 -24.07 -21.56 0.58
N SER A 39 -24.11 -21.69 1.91
CA SER A 39 -24.64 -20.65 2.78
C SER A 39 -23.49 -19.83 3.36
N SER A 40 -23.64 -18.51 3.35
CA SER A 40 -22.77 -17.61 4.09
C SER A 40 -23.54 -17.00 5.25
N THR A 41 -22.82 -16.52 6.26
CA THR A 41 -23.39 -15.58 7.25
C THR A 41 -23.73 -14.20 6.64
N TRP A 42 -23.49 -14.02 5.33
CA TRP A 42 -23.48 -12.74 4.65
C TRP A 42 -24.47 -12.78 3.46
N ALA A 43 -25.76 -12.61 3.77
CA ALA A 43 -26.86 -12.19 2.89
C ALA A 43 -27.33 -13.06 1.68
N TRP A 44 -26.62 -14.12 1.26
CA TRP A 44 -26.98 -14.87 0.05
C TRP A 44 -26.89 -16.39 0.22
N ASN A 45 -27.94 -17.08 -0.22
CA ASN A 45 -27.91 -18.52 -0.47
C ASN A 45 -27.49 -18.75 -1.92
N ARG A 46 -26.51 -19.63 -2.11
CA ARG A 46 -26.02 -20.01 -3.44
C ARG A 46 -26.18 -21.50 -3.62
N THR A 47 -26.59 -21.93 -4.81
CA THR A 47 -26.74 -23.34 -5.16
C THR A 47 -26.03 -23.61 -6.47
N LEU A 48 -25.11 -24.57 -6.48
CA LEU A 48 -24.41 -25.03 -7.67
C LEU A 48 -24.82 -26.47 -7.96
N THR A 49 -25.47 -26.71 -9.10
CA THR A 49 -25.88 -28.05 -9.53
C THR A 49 -25.10 -28.44 -10.77
N ILE A 50 -24.24 -29.45 -10.68
CA ILE A 50 -23.41 -29.97 -11.77
C ILE A 50 -23.95 -31.34 -12.19
N GLN A 51 -24.27 -31.50 -13.47
CA GLN A 51 -24.71 -32.76 -14.08
C GLN A 51 -23.51 -33.61 -14.49
N GLY A 52 -23.72 -34.92 -14.63
CA GLY A 52 -22.69 -35.86 -15.11
C GLY A 52 -22.15 -35.55 -16.51
N ASP A 53 -22.86 -34.79 -17.34
CA ASP A 53 -22.35 -34.36 -18.65
C ASP A 53 -21.47 -33.09 -18.58
N GLY A 54 -21.28 -32.54 -17.38
CA GLY A 54 -20.53 -31.32 -17.10
C GLY A 54 -21.33 -30.04 -17.21
N SER A 55 -22.60 -30.07 -17.64
CA SER A 55 -23.47 -28.90 -17.54
C SER A 55 -23.69 -28.55 -16.07
N TYR A 56 -23.78 -27.27 -15.74
CA TYR A 56 -24.14 -26.83 -14.41
C TYR A 56 -25.03 -25.60 -14.41
N THR A 57 -25.81 -25.49 -13.35
CA THR A 57 -26.63 -24.33 -13.03
C THR A 57 -26.16 -23.76 -11.71
N PHE A 58 -25.84 -22.48 -11.69
CA PHE A 58 -25.56 -21.71 -10.49
C PHE A 58 -26.75 -20.80 -10.21
N GLN A 59 -27.25 -20.83 -8.99
CA GLN A 59 -28.33 -19.98 -8.53
C GLN A 59 -27.85 -19.18 -7.33
N MET A 60 -28.14 -17.88 -7.30
CA MET A 60 -27.90 -17.04 -6.14
C MET A 60 -29.15 -16.27 -5.78
N GLN A 61 -29.60 -16.47 -4.55
CA GLN A 61 -30.82 -15.89 -4.02
C GLN A 61 -30.51 -15.09 -2.76
N ALA A 62 -31.07 -13.90 -2.67
CA ALA A 62 -31.04 -13.09 -1.47
C ALA A 62 -31.71 -13.86 -0.33
N LEU A 63 -31.10 -13.86 0.86
CA LEU A 63 -31.81 -14.27 2.06
C LEU A 63 -32.98 -13.32 2.28
N GLU A 64 -34.17 -13.85 2.58
CA GLU A 64 -35.30 -13.01 2.97
C GLU A 64 -34.88 -12.10 4.14
N LYS A 65 -35.35 -10.85 4.10
CA LYS A 65 -34.97 -9.78 5.04
C LYS A 65 -34.88 -10.33 6.47
N VAL A 66 -33.72 -10.16 7.11
CA VAL A 66 -33.66 -10.15 8.56
C VAL A 66 -34.52 -8.96 9.00
N PRO A 67 -35.57 -9.16 9.82
CA PRO A 67 -36.45 -8.08 10.26
C PRO A 67 -35.62 -6.94 10.88
N GLY A 68 -35.73 -5.74 10.33
CA GLY A 68 -35.03 -4.53 10.82
C GLY A 68 -33.85 -4.04 9.98
N GLU A 69 -33.31 -4.81 9.04
CA GLU A 69 -32.19 -4.34 8.20
C GLU A 69 -32.66 -3.57 6.95
N LYS A 70 -32.10 -2.38 6.75
CA LYS A 70 -32.42 -1.45 5.64
C LYS A 70 -31.70 -1.78 4.31
N TYR A 71 -30.89 -2.84 4.25
CA TYR A 71 -30.19 -3.18 3.02
C TYR A 71 -31.18 -3.73 1.99
N MET A 72 -31.45 -2.95 0.94
CA MET A 72 -32.16 -3.42 -0.25
C MET A 72 -31.26 -4.41 -0.99
N LEU A 73 -31.53 -5.70 -0.85
CA LEU A 73 -30.92 -6.70 -1.71
C LEU A 73 -31.50 -6.53 -3.13
N PRO A 74 -30.65 -6.38 -4.15
CA PRO A 74 -31.10 -6.14 -5.51
C PRO A 74 -31.76 -7.42 -6.03
N SER A 75 -33.01 -7.29 -6.47
CA SER A 75 -33.83 -8.30 -7.15
C SER A 75 -34.45 -9.40 -6.27
N LYS A 76 -35.80 -9.50 -6.32
CA LYS A 76 -36.56 -10.69 -5.88
C LYS A 76 -36.27 -11.92 -6.75
N THR A 77 -35.81 -11.70 -7.97
CA THR A 77 -35.50 -12.76 -8.93
C THR A 77 -34.11 -13.31 -8.63
N PRO A 78 -33.96 -14.63 -8.42
CA PRO A 78 -32.65 -15.24 -8.22
C PRO A 78 -31.79 -15.05 -9.48
N TYR A 79 -30.51 -14.79 -9.29
CA TYR A 79 -29.55 -14.89 -10.38
C TYR A 79 -29.39 -16.35 -10.75
N VAL A 80 -29.53 -16.67 -12.03
CA VAL A 80 -29.34 -18.02 -12.56
C VAL A 80 -28.32 -17.95 -13.69
N ALA A 81 -27.25 -18.73 -13.58
CA ALA A 81 -26.26 -18.91 -14.62
C ALA A 81 -26.20 -20.38 -15.03
N GLU A 82 -26.26 -20.64 -16.32
CA GLU A 82 -26.10 -21.97 -16.89
C GLU A 82 -24.80 -22.00 -17.70
N TYR A 83 -23.98 -23.03 -17.47
CA TYR A 83 -22.72 -23.19 -18.17
C TYR A 83 -22.29 -24.65 -18.24
N ARG A 84 -21.20 -24.94 -18.96
CA ARG A 84 -20.65 -26.29 -19.08
C ARG A 84 -19.18 -26.29 -18.68
N LEU A 85 -18.81 -27.15 -17.74
CA LEU A 85 -17.43 -27.37 -17.37
C LEU A 85 -16.64 -27.88 -18.57
N SER A 86 -15.39 -27.39 -18.71
CA SER A 86 -14.46 -27.97 -19.67
C SER A 86 -14.22 -29.45 -19.33
N ALA A 87 -13.88 -30.24 -20.34
CA ALA A 87 -13.67 -31.67 -20.13
C ALA A 87 -12.54 -31.96 -19.11
N GLY A 88 -11.54 -31.09 -19.01
CA GLY A 88 -10.48 -31.16 -17.99
C GLY A 88 -11.00 -30.86 -16.58
N HIS A 89 -11.83 -29.83 -16.40
CA HIS A 89 -12.46 -29.52 -15.12
C HIS A 89 -13.45 -30.61 -14.67
N LEU A 90 -14.17 -31.24 -15.60
CA LEU A 90 -15.05 -32.37 -15.29
C LEU A 90 -14.27 -33.61 -14.84
N GLN A 91 -13.14 -33.90 -15.50
CA GLN A 91 -12.22 -34.97 -15.07
C GLN A 91 -11.62 -34.68 -13.69
N GLU A 92 -11.20 -33.42 -13.46
CA GLU A 92 -10.70 -32.98 -12.16
C GLU A 92 -11.76 -33.16 -11.07
N LEU A 93 -13.00 -32.70 -11.30
CA LEU A 93 -14.12 -32.89 -10.38
C LEU A 93 -14.35 -34.37 -10.10
N THR A 94 -14.34 -35.22 -11.12
CA THR A 94 -14.54 -36.68 -10.97
C THR A 94 -13.45 -37.27 -10.08
N ARG A 95 -12.18 -36.93 -10.31
CA ARG A 95 -11.04 -37.37 -9.50
C ARG A 95 -11.12 -36.85 -8.06
N LEU A 96 -11.50 -35.58 -7.88
CA LEU A 96 -11.64 -34.95 -6.56
C LEU A 96 -12.77 -35.57 -5.76
N LEU A 97 -13.90 -35.85 -6.42
CA LEU A 97 -14.93 -36.66 -5.82
C LEU A 97 -14.27 -38.00 -5.42
N GLN A 98 -13.53 -38.71 -6.28
CA GLN A 98 -13.06 -40.09 -5.99
C GLN A 98 -12.22 -40.15 -4.72
N ALA A 99 -11.41 -39.12 -4.51
CA ALA A 99 -10.61 -38.95 -3.31
C ALA A 99 -11.43 -38.77 -2.01
N THR A 100 -12.71 -38.38 -2.10
CA THR A 100 -13.66 -38.33 -0.97
C THR A 100 -14.45 -39.63 -0.80
N GLU A 101 -14.19 -40.62 -1.66
CA GLU A 101 -15.01 -41.83 -1.89
C GLU A 101 -16.50 -41.51 -2.02
N TRP A 102 -16.73 -40.47 -2.81
CA TRP A 102 -18.02 -39.99 -3.30
C TRP A 102 -19.01 -39.76 -2.16
N LEU A 103 -18.46 -39.11 -1.14
CA LEU A 103 -19.07 -38.51 0.04
C LEU A 103 -19.45 -39.49 1.16
N ALA A 104 -18.91 -40.71 1.17
CA ALA A 104 -19.07 -41.63 2.30
C ALA A 104 -18.09 -41.36 3.47
N ALA A 105 -16.93 -40.75 3.21
CA ALA A 105 -15.92 -40.48 4.22
C ALA A 105 -16.46 -39.61 5.40
N PRO A 106 -16.23 -40.00 6.67
CA PRO A 106 -16.71 -39.24 7.82
C PRO A 106 -16.08 -37.84 7.84
N ALA A 107 -16.94 -36.81 7.93
CA ALA A 107 -16.54 -35.43 8.17
C ALA A 107 -16.74 -35.14 9.67
N PRO A 108 -15.68 -34.97 10.48
CA PRO A 108 -15.84 -34.49 11.85
C PRO A 108 -16.52 -33.12 11.86
N VAL A 109 -17.76 -33.08 12.34
CA VAL A 109 -18.53 -31.85 12.55
C VAL A 109 -17.88 -31.10 13.70
N THR A 110 -16.98 -30.17 13.39
CA THR A 110 -16.46 -29.23 14.37
C THR A 110 -16.84 -27.81 13.93
N PRO A 111 -17.48 -27.02 14.80
CA PRO A 111 -17.89 -25.68 14.44
C PRO A 111 -16.69 -24.74 14.50
N ARG A 112 -16.23 -24.23 13.35
CA ARG A 112 -15.71 -22.84 13.16
C ARG A 112 -14.99 -22.69 11.82
N ILE A 113 -15.33 -21.64 11.09
CA ILE A 113 -14.81 -21.33 9.76
C ILE A 113 -14.15 -19.95 9.80
N THR A 114 -12.95 -19.84 9.22
CA THR A 114 -12.16 -18.60 9.02
C THR A 114 -12.68 -17.66 7.92
N ASP A 115 -13.70 -18.06 7.15
CA ASP A 115 -14.34 -17.26 6.09
C ASP A 115 -15.90 -17.24 6.10
N GLY A 116 -16.54 -17.90 7.08
CA GLY A 116 -18.00 -17.88 7.26
C GLY A 116 -18.86 -18.59 6.19
N MET A 117 -18.30 -19.52 5.41
CA MET A 117 -19.02 -20.28 4.36
C MET A 117 -19.27 -21.75 4.73
N ASN A 118 -20.52 -22.22 4.66
CA ASN A 118 -20.89 -23.64 4.82
C ASN A 118 -21.24 -24.26 3.47
N TYR A 119 -20.80 -25.51 3.24
CA TYR A 119 -21.08 -26.26 2.02
C TYR A 119 -21.91 -27.51 2.35
N ALA A 120 -23.14 -27.58 1.86
CA ALA A 120 -23.95 -28.79 1.89
C ALA A 120 -24.01 -29.41 0.48
N MET A 121 -23.44 -30.59 0.32
CA MET A 121 -23.29 -31.31 -0.94
C MET A 121 -24.22 -32.52 -0.98
N THR A 122 -24.95 -32.68 -2.07
CA THR A 122 -25.79 -33.83 -2.38
C THR A 122 -25.33 -34.43 -3.70
N LEU A 123 -24.82 -35.65 -3.67
CA LEU A 123 -24.34 -36.39 -4.83
C LEU A 123 -25.32 -37.52 -5.17
N ARG A 124 -25.75 -37.59 -6.42
CA ARG A 124 -26.54 -38.67 -6.98
C ARG A 124 -25.70 -39.50 -7.95
N ARG A 125 -25.66 -40.81 -7.74
CA ARG A 125 -24.91 -41.78 -8.56
C ARG A 125 -25.58 -43.13 -8.55
N ASN A 126 -25.74 -43.74 -9.73
CA ASN A 126 -26.29 -45.10 -9.89
C ASN A 126 -27.62 -45.24 -9.13
N GLY A 127 -28.48 -44.23 -9.19
CA GLY A 127 -29.75 -44.14 -8.46
C GLY A 127 -29.64 -43.90 -6.95
N ARG A 128 -28.44 -43.90 -6.35
CA ARG A 128 -28.21 -43.63 -4.92
C ARG A 128 -27.93 -42.14 -4.68
N VAL A 129 -28.45 -41.62 -3.57
CA VAL A 129 -28.23 -40.23 -3.12
C VAL A 129 -27.42 -40.24 -1.83
N VAL A 130 -26.33 -39.47 -1.80
CA VAL A 130 -25.47 -39.26 -0.64
C VAL A 130 -25.42 -37.78 -0.33
N GLN A 131 -25.67 -37.41 0.93
CA GLN A 131 -25.61 -36.02 1.38
C GLN A 131 -24.52 -35.83 2.44
N ARG A 132 -23.76 -34.75 2.32
CA ARG A 132 -22.73 -34.34 3.29
C ARG A 132 -22.71 -32.84 3.47
N THR A 133 -22.50 -32.41 4.71
CA THR A 133 -22.25 -31.01 5.04
C THR A 133 -20.82 -30.89 5.52
N CYS A 134 -20.06 -30.00 4.89
CA CYS A 134 -18.67 -29.70 5.21
C CYS A 134 -18.55 -28.25 5.68
N GLN A 135 -17.78 -28.05 6.75
CA GLN A 135 -17.29 -26.75 7.21
C GLN A 135 -15.77 -26.77 7.06
N GLU A 136 -15.18 -25.68 6.58
CA GLU A 136 -13.74 -25.64 6.35
C GLU A 136 -13.00 -25.58 7.69
N LEU A 137 -12.34 -26.67 8.08
CA LEU A 137 -11.43 -26.74 9.23
C LEU A 137 -10.01 -27.07 8.76
N PRO A 138 -8.98 -26.67 9.54
CA PRO A 138 -7.57 -26.94 9.23
C PRO A 138 -7.19 -28.42 9.07
N ASP A 139 -7.99 -29.34 9.61
CA ASP A 139 -7.64 -30.76 9.73
C ASP A 139 -8.27 -31.68 8.67
N GLU A 140 -9.22 -31.19 7.85
CA GLU A 140 -9.87 -32.00 6.81
C GLU A 140 -9.13 -31.95 5.47
N ARG A 141 -7.98 -32.64 5.39
CA ARG A 141 -7.23 -32.82 4.13
C ARG A 141 -8.08 -33.44 3.01
N THR A 142 -9.06 -34.28 3.35
CA THR A 142 -9.88 -35.05 2.40
C THR A 142 -10.75 -34.17 1.51
N TYR A 143 -11.49 -33.22 2.08
CA TYR A 143 -12.44 -32.38 1.33
C TYR A 143 -11.83 -31.06 0.83
N THR A 144 -10.67 -30.67 1.36
CA THR A 144 -10.02 -29.39 1.03
C THR A 144 -9.89 -29.15 -0.48
N ALA A 145 -9.46 -30.16 -1.25
CA ALA A 145 -9.27 -30.01 -2.68
C ALA A 145 -10.60 -29.88 -3.46
N LEU A 146 -11.65 -30.60 -3.04
CA LEU A 146 -12.99 -30.49 -3.62
C LEU A 146 -13.62 -29.13 -3.30
N LEU A 147 -13.55 -28.69 -2.04
CA LEU A 147 -14.07 -27.37 -1.63
C LEU A 147 -13.34 -26.25 -2.35
N LYS A 148 -12.01 -26.35 -2.54
CA LYS A 148 -11.23 -25.45 -3.39
C LYS A 148 -11.78 -25.37 -4.81
N PHE A 149 -12.05 -26.50 -5.43
CA PHE A 149 -12.62 -26.56 -6.79
C PHE A 149 -14.01 -25.90 -6.85
N LEU A 150 -14.91 -26.23 -5.92
CA LEU A 150 -16.26 -25.66 -5.87
C LEU A 150 -16.24 -24.15 -5.57
N ARG A 151 -15.33 -23.71 -4.70
CA ARG A 151 -15.08 -22.28 -4.41
C ARG A 151 -14.66 -21.52 -5.63
N ARG A 152 -13.80 -22.09 -6.48
CA ARG A 152 -13.38 -21.45 -7.74
C ARG A 152 -14.59 -21.19 -8.65
N ILE A 153 -15.47 -22.17 -8.81
CA ILE A 153 -16.70 -21.98 -9.61
C ILE A 153 -17.60 -20.93 -8.96
N ASN A 154 -17.91 -21.08 -7.67
CA ASN A 154 -18.74 -20.14 -6.94
C ASN A 154 -18.22 -18.69 -7.04
N ARG A 155 -16.91 -18.51 -6.88
CA ARG A 155 -16.29 -17.19 -6.92
C ARG A 155 -16.31 -16.58 -8.33
N GLN A 156 -16.14 -17.41 -9.36
CA GLN A 156 -16.31 -16.97 -10.74
C GLN A 156 -17.73 -16.49 -11.00
N GLU A 157 -18.75 -17.20 -10.52
CA GLU A 157 -20.15 -16.76 -10.69
C GLU A 157 -20.48 -15.52 -9.86
N GLU A 158 -19.92 -15.37 -8.67
CA GLU A 158 -20.04 -14.15 -7.88
C GLU A 158 -19.42 -12.94 -8.59
N LEU A 159 -18.25 -13.13 -9.18
CA LEU A 159 -17.59 -12.12 -10.01
C LEU A 159 -18.49 -11.79 -11.21
N LEU A 160 -18.94 -12.79 -11.96
CA LEU A 160 -19.80 -12.58 -13.13
C LEU A 160 -21.10 -11.87 -12.75
N PHE A 161 -21.81 -12.31 -11.71
CA PHE A 161 -22.99 -11.63 -11.19
C PHE A 161 -22.70 -10.17 -10.80
N GLY A 162 -21.60 -9.96 -10.06
CA GLY A 162 -21.14 -8.64 -9.69
C GLY A 162 -20.85 -7.77 -10.91
N THR A 163 -20.41 -8.38 -12.00
CA THR A 163 -20.12 -7.69 -13.26
C THR A 163 -21.36 -7.45 -14.14
N THR A 164 -22.32 -8.37 -14.20
CA THR A 164 -23.42 -8.31 -15.17
C THR A 164 -24.70 -7.70 -14.61
N GLU A 165 -25.01 -7.95 -13.33
CA GLU A 165 -26.31 -7.62 -12.72
C GLU A 165 -26.26 -6.40 -11.78
N ARG A 166 -25.12 -6.13 -11.12
CA ARG A 166 -25.02 -5.12 -10.05
C ARG A 166 -24.80 -3.67 -10.50
N GLY A 167 -25.07 -3.35 -11.77
CA GLY A 167 -24.69 -2.09 -12.42
C GLY A 167 -25.16 -0.77 -11.79
N LYS A 168 -26.03 -0.75 -10.76
CA LYS A 168 -26.51 0.50 -10.13
C LYS A 168 -26.76 0.32 -8.63
N GLY A 169 -25.77 0.65 -7.78
CA GLY A 169 -26.04 0.96 -6.36
C GLY A 169 -25.88 -0.15 -5.31
N SER A 170 -25.14 -1.23 -5.58
CA SER A 170 -24.86 -2.23 -4.54
C SER A 170 -23.92 -1.67 -3.45
N PRO A 171 -24.21 -1.85 -2.15
CA PRO A 171 -23.34 -1.43 -1.05
C PRO A 171 -21.99 -2.17 -0.98
N PHE A 172 -21.79 -3.20 -1.82
CA PHE A 172 -20.55 -3.97 -1.93
C PHE A 172 -19.71 -3.57 -3.17
N ALA A 173 -19.86 -2.33 -3.65
CA ALA A 173 -19.28 -1.81 -4.90
C ALA A 173 -17.73 -1.89 -5.04
N GLY A 174 -16.99 -2.31 -4.02
CA GLY A 174 -15.55 -2.61 -4.11
C GLY A 174 -15.21 -4.05 -4.51
N GLY A 175 -16.09 -5.02 -4.20
CA GLY A 175 -15.76 -6.45 -4.22
C GLY A 175 -15.23 -6.98 -5.56
N PRO A 176 -15.95 -6.79 -6.70
CA PRO A 176 -15.52 -7.36 -7.97
C PRO A 176 -14.26 -6.70 -8.53
N ALA A 177 -14.12 -5.38 -8.42
CA ALA A 177 -12.95 -4.67 -8.93
C ALA A 177 -11.68 -5.00 -8.15
N ASP A 178 -11.75 -5.04 -6.80
CA ASP A 178 -10.61 -5.38 -5.95
C ASP A 178 -10.19 -6.84 -6.14
N GLU A 179 -11.16 -7.71 -6.40
CA GLU A 179 -10.88 -9.09 -6.70
C GLU A 179 -10.25 -9.25 -8.08
N LEU A 180 -10.81 -8.64 -9.13
CA LEU A 180 -10.21 -8.62 -10.46
C LEU A 180 -8.77 -8.10 -10.40
N ASP A 181 -8.52 -7.02 -9.64
CA ASP A 181 -7.19 -6.48 -9.38
C ASP A 181 -6.27 -7.49 -8.70
N SER A 182 -6.80 -8.33 -7.81
CA SER A 182 -6.01 -9.37 -7.14
C SER A 182 -5.67 -10.55 -8.04
N LEU A 183 -6.46 -10.83 -9.08
CA LEU A 183 -6.18 -11.89 -10.05
C LEU A 183 -4.91 -11.62 -10.88
N MET A 184 -4.59 -10.35 -11.06
CA MET A 184 -3.44 -9.92 -11.87
C MET A 184 -2.16 -9.80 -11.05
N ARG A 185 -2.25 -9.94 -9.73
CA ARG A 185 -1.08 -9.95 -8.84
C ARG A 185 -0.53 -11.38 -8.74
N PRO A 186 0.78 -11.54 -8.45
CA PRO A 186 1.32 -12.85 -8.10
C PRO A 186 0.46 -13.51 -7.02
N PRO A 187 0.21 -14.83 -7.10
CA PRO A 187 -0.68 -15.51 -6.18
C PRO A 187 -0.24 -15.24 -4.74
N HIS A 188 -1.08 -14.54 -3.99
CA HIS A 188 -0.79 -14.22 -2.60
C HIS A 188 -0.95 -15.52 -1.78
N PRO A 189 0.00 -15.87 -0.89
CA PRO A 189 -0.09 -17.12 -0.12
C PRO A 189 -1.35 -17.22 0.75
N LEU A 190 -1.91 -16.07 1.16
CA LEU A 190 -3.20 -15.98 1.88
C LEU A 190 -4.45 -16.00 0.97
N ARG A 191 -4.28 -16.00 -0.35
CA ARG A 191 -5.36 -16.20 -1.33
C ARG A 191 -5.05 -17.43 -2.19
N PRO A 192 -5.02 -18.64 -1.59
CA PRO A 192 -4.68 -19.88 -2.29
C PRO A 192 -5.69 -20.28 -3.40
N TYR A 193 -6.72 -19.45 -3.59
CA TYR A 193 -7.83 -19.69 -4.51
C TYR A 193 -7.75 -18.83 -5.78
N ALA A 194 -6.66 -18.06 -5.99
CA ALA A 194 -6.45 -17.25 -7.20
C ALA A 194 -6.58 -18.16 -8.46
N PRO A 195 -7.61 -18.01 -9.30
CA PRO A 195 -8.31 -19.16 -9.85
C PRO A 195 -7.91 -19.42 -11.30
N ALA A 196 -8.01 -20.67 -11.74
CA ALA A 196 -8.31 -20.96 -13.14
C ALA A 196 -9.77 -20.52 -13.38
N LEU A 197 -9.92 -19.21 -13.59
CA LEU A 197 -11.13 -18.56 -14.05
C LEU A 197 -11.30 -18.83 -15.53
N ASP A 198 -12.53 -19.06 -15.93
CA ASP A 198 -12.88 -19.09 -17.33
C ASP A 198 -12.92 -17.67 -17.91
N TYR A 199 -11.79 -17.24 -18.45
CA TYR A 199 -11.66 -15.94 -19.08
C TYR A 199 -12.61 -15.78 -20.27
N HIS A 200 -13.06 -16.85 -20.94
CA HIS A 200 -14.02 -16.73 -22.03
C HIS A 200 -15.35 -16.13 -21.59
N ARG A 201 -15.71 -16.28 -20.31
CA ARG A 201 -16.94 -15.70 -19.73
C ARG A 201 -16.70 -14.32 -19.12
N LEU A 202 -15.53 -14.10 -18.52
CA LEU A 202 -15.20 -12.82 -17.90
C LEU A 202 -14.91 -11.73 -18.94
N VAL A 203 -14.31 -12.09 -20.08
CA VAL A 203 -13.94 -11.13 -21.12
C VAL A 203 -15.17 -10.37 -21.64
N PRO A 204 -16.26 -11.01 -22.09
CA PRO A 204 -17.46 -10.27 -22.53
C PRO A 204 -18.03 -9.30 -21.48
N ALA A 205 -18.00 -9.69 -20.20
CA ALA A 205 -18.46 -8.83 -19.11
C ALA A 205 -17.52 -7.61 -18.93
N CYS A 206 -16.21 -7.84 -18.99
CA CYS A 206 -15.22 -6.77 -18.91
C CYS A 206 -15.23 -5.86 -20.15
N GLU A 207 -15.50 -6.40 -21.34
CA GLU A 207 -15.70 -5.61 -22.56
C GLU A 207 -16.87 -4.64 -22.39
N LYS A 208 -18.00 -5.12 -21.85
CA LYS A 208 -19.14 -4.27 -21.53
C LYS A 208 -18.76 -3.11 -20.59
N PHE A 209 -17.91 -3.36 -19.59
CA PHE A 209 -17.44 -2.32 -18.69
C PHE A 209 -16.51 -1.29 -19.32
N LEU A 210 -15.71 -1.68 -20.30
CA LEU A 210 -14.86 -0.77 -21.04
C LEU A 210 -15.65 0.11 -22.01
N LEU A 211 -16.74 -0.43 -22.55
CA LEU A 211 -17.55 0.22 -23.57
C LEU A 211 -18.71 1.04 -23.01
N ASP A 212 -19.21 0.71 -21.81
CA ASP A 212 -20.34 1.42 -21.20
C ASP A 212 -19.87 2.60 -20.32
N PRO A 213 -20.10 3.86 -20.73
CA PRO A 213 -19.71 5.05 -19.97
C PRO A 213 -20.41 5.17 -18.61
N LYS A 214 -21.52 4.45 -18.39
CA LYS A 214 -22.25 4.41 -17.12
C LYS A 214 -21.64 3.42 -16.13
N SER A 215 -20.66 2.62 -16.57
CA SER A 215 -19.94 1.70 -15.69
C SER A 215 -19.20 2.46 -14.61
N SER A 216 -19.11 1.86 -13.42
CA SER A 216 -18.28 2.41 -12.35
C SER A 216 -16.81 2.46 -12.81
N PRO A 217 -16.11 3.61 -12.66
CA PRO A 217 -14.72 3.76 -13.08
C PRO A 217 -13.80 2.67 -12.52
N ARG A 218 -14.06 2.19 -11.30
CA ARG A 218 -13.29 1.09 -10.69
C ARG A 218 -13.41 -0.22 -11.48
N HIS A 219 -14.61 -0.54 -11.95
CA HIS A 219 -14.84 -1.76 -12.75
C HIS A 219 -14.19 -1.64 -14.13
N ALA A 220 -14.32 -0.47 -14.78
CA ALA A 220 -13.67 -0.22 -16.07
C ALA A 220 -12.13 -0.27 -15.95
N VAL A 221 -11.55 0.27 -14.86
CA VAL A 221 -10.11 0.18 -14.57
C VAL A 221 -9.67 -1.28 -14.42
N ALA A 222 -10.38 -2.07 -13.61
CA ALA A 222 -10.07 -3.48 -13.41
C ALA A 222 -10.20 -4.29 -14.72
N ALA A 223 -11.24 -4.00 -15.51
CA ALA A 223 -11.44 -4.59 -16.84
C ALA A 223 -10.28 -4.25 -17.78
N ALA A 224 -9.85 -2.99 -17.84
CA ALA A 224 -8.75 -2.57 -18.73
C ALA A 224 -7.46 -3.32 -18.41
N LYS A 225 -7.11 -3.40 -17.13
CA LYS A 225 -5.94 -4.13 -16.67
C LYS A 225 -6.05 -5.62 -16.99
N LEU A 226 -7.23 -6.24 -16.80
CA LEU A 226 -7.44 -7.65 -17.13
C LEU A 226 -7.24 -7.91 -18.63
N MET A 227 -7.77 -7.05 -19.51
CA MET A 227 -7.54 -7.18 -20.96
C MET A 227 -6.06 -7.09 -21.31
N GLY A 228 -5.34 -6.18 -20.66
CA GLY A 228 -3.89 -6.05 -20.79
C GLY A 228 -3.15 -7.31 -20.34
N TYR A 229 -3.50 -7.83 -19.16
CA TYR A 229 -2.92 -9.05 -18.58
C TYR A 229 -3.12 -10.28 -19.48
N LEU A 230 -4.33 -10.43 -20.02
CA LEU A 230 -4.68 -11.52 -20.94
C LEU A 230 -4.16 -11.32 -22.37
N ARG A 231 -3.57 -10.15 -22.66
CA ARG A 231 -3.06 -9.77 -23.99
C ARG A 231 -4.08 -9.93 -25.12
N LEU A 232 -5.32 -9.52 -24.87
CA LEU A 232 -6.41 -9.69 -25.83
C LEU A 232 -6.33 -8.64 -26.94
N GLU A 233 -5.70 -8.99 -28.06
CA GLU A 233 -5.49 -8.08 -29.19
C GLU A 233 -6.78 -7.51 -29.80
N SER A 234 -7.90 -8.24 -29.71
CA SER A 234 -9.22 -7.74 -30.11
C SER A 234 -9.63 -6.46 -29.36
N GLN A 235 -9.08 -6.22 -28.18
CA GLN A 235 -9.38 -5.06 -27.33
C GLN A 235 -8.39 -3.90 -27.46
N ARG A 236 -7.33 -4.04 -28.29
CA ARG A 236 -6.30 -2.99 -28.43
C ARG A 236 -6.89 -1.65 -28.85
N ALA A 237 -7.73 -1.63 -29.88
CA ALA A 237 -8.32 -0.39 -30.39
C ALA A 237 -9.18 0.33 -29.33
N ASN A 238 -9.91 -0.43 -28.51
CA ASN A 238 -10.71 0.12 -27.42
C ASN A 238 -9.81 0.73 -26.33
N LEU A 239 -8.72 0.05 -25.96
CA LEU A 239 -7.75 0.56 -25.00
C LEU A 239 -7.00 1.81 -25.52
N GLU A 240 -6.68 1.87 -26.82
CA GLU A 240 -6.09 3.05 -27.45
C GLU A 240 -7.04 4.26 -27.42
N ALA A 241 -8.33 4.05 -27.71
CA ALA A 241 -9.34 5.09 -27.58
C ALA A 241 -9.43 5.60 -26.14
N LEU A 242 -9.52 4.68 -25.16
CA LEU A 242 -9.60 5.01 -23.74
C LEU A 242 -8.35 5.76 -23.25
N ALA A 243 -7.14 5.36 -23.65
CA ALA A 243 -5.89 6.06 -23.29
C ALA A 243 -5.91 7.53 -23.76
N GLN A 244 -6.43 7.77 -24.96
CA GLN A 244 -6.62 9.10 -25.55
C GLN A 244 -7.81 9.88 -24.95
N GLY A 245 -8.50 9.31 -23.97
CA GLY A 245 -9.65 9.96 -23.32
C GLY A 245 -10.94 9.90 -24.14
N ARG A 246 -11.05 8.98 -25.10
CA ARG A 246 -12.23 8.75 -25.93
C ARG A 246 -12.91 7.46 -25.52
N THR A 247 -14.24 7.41 -25.56
CA THR A 247 -14.94 6.11 -25.51
C THR A 247 -15.21 5.63 -26.94
N PRO A 248 -15.26 4.31 -27.18
CA PRO A 248 -15.59 3.78 -28.51
C PRO A 248 -17.04 4.06 -28.94
N VAL A 249 -17.93 4.37 -28.00
CA VAL A 249 -19.39 4.42 -28.22
C VAL A 249 -19.96 5.85 -28.16
N GLU A 250 -19.38 6.75 -27.36
CA GLU A 250 -19.91 8.09 -27.12
C GLU A 250 -18.80 9.14 -27.13
N THR A 251 -18.92 10.16 -27.98
CA THR A 251 -17.87 11.17 -28.20
C THR A 251 -17.73 12.15 -27.04
N ASP A 252 -18.79 12.35 -26.26
CA ASP A 252 -18.87 13.45 -25.28
C ASP A 252 -18.54 12.98 -23.85
N TYR A 253 -18.34 11.69 -23.64
CA TYR A 253 -18.00 11.15 -22.33
C TYR A 253 -16.52 11.43 -21.98
N LYS A 254 -16.30 12.15 -20.89
CA LYS A 254 -14.96 12.41 -20.35
C LYS A 254 -14.45 11.18 -19.60
N VAL A 255 -13.56 10.42 -20.24
CA VAL A 255 -12.92 9.24 -19.63
C VAL A 255 -12.12 9.65 -18.37
N PRO A 256 -12.39 9.04 -17.20
CA PRO A 256 -11.65 9.32 -15.97
C PRO A 256 -10.15 9.03 -16.09
N PHE A 257 -9.31 9.84 -15.43
CA PHE A 257 -7.85 9.73 -15.51
C PHE A 257 -7.35 8.31 -15.15
N GLU A 258 -7.93 7.69 -14.14
CA GLU A 258 -7.57 6.35 -13.66
C GLU A 258 -7.78 5.31 -14.75
N LEU A 259 -8.87 5.41 -15.52
CA LEU A 259 -9.18 4.51 -16.63
C LEU A 259 -8.22 4.74 -17.80
N ARG A 260 -7.92 6.01 -18.14
CA ARG A 260 -6.90 6.33 -19.16
C ARG A 260 -5.54 5.74 -18.79
N ALA A 261 -5.15 5.88 -17.53
CA ALA A 261 -3.88 5.40 -17.04
C ALA A 261 -3.82 3.85 -17.00
N ALA A 262 -4.93 3.19 -16.63
CA ALA A 262 -5.04 1.74 -16.71
C ALA A 262 -4.98 1.23 -18.16
N ALA A 263 -5.57 1.94 -19.11
CA ALA A 263 -5.49 1.61 -20.53
C ALA A 263 -4.06 1.74 -21.08
N VAL A 264 -3.32 2.77 -20.67
CA VAL A 264 -1.88 2.92 -21.01
C VAL A 264 -1.07 1.70 -20.53
N ASP A 265 -1.25 1.28 -19.28
CA ASP A 265 -0.57 0.10 -18.74
C ASP A 265 -0.96 -1.20 -19.45
N ALA A 266 -2.24 -1.34 -19.79
CA ALA A 266 -2.74 -2.49 -20.52
C ALA A 266 -2.07 -2.59 -21.89
N LEU A 267 -2.00 -1.49 -22.65
CA LEU A 267 -1.28 -1.42 -23.93
C LEU A 267 0.21 -1.74 -23.78
N GLY A 268 0.84 -1.33 -22.68
CA GLY A 268 2.21 -1.72 -22.37
C GLY A 268 2.39 -3.22 -22.16
N THR A 269 1.46 -3.84 -21.43
CA THR A 269 1.46 -5.29 -21.16
C THR A 269 1.22 -6.12 -22.43
N MET A 270 0.43 -5.58 -23.36
CA MET A 270 0.19 -6.14 -24.71
C MET A 270 1.35 -5.90 -25.69
N GLY A 271 2.39 -5.18 -25.28
CA GLY A 271 3.42 -4.68 -26.18
C GLY A 271 2.98 -3.37 -26.83
N ALA A 272 3.62 -2.27 -26.42
CA ALA A 272 3.24 -0.92 -26.84
C ALA A 272 3.64 -0.54 -28.28
N GLY A 273 4.40 -1.38 -28.98
CA GLY A 273 4.91 -1.10 -30.34
C GLY A 273 3.82 -0.75 -31.37
N PRO A 274 2.72 -1.53 -31.48
CA PRO A 274 1.59 -1.21 -32.35
C PRO A 274 0.81 0.05 -31.95
N SER A 275 0.93 0.49 -30.70
CA SER A 275 0.11 1.55 -30.09
C SER A 275 0.87 2.86 -29.85
N LEU A 276 2.04 3.05 -30.48
CA LEU A 276 2.90 4.20 -30.22
C LEU A 276 2.24 5.55 -30.52
N GLU A 277 1.52 5.64 -31.65
CA GLU A 277 0.79 6.87 -32.03
C GLU A 277 -0.31 7.19 -31.00
N ALA A 278 -1.03 6.16 -30.54
CA ALA A 278 -2.06 6.32 -29.54
C ALA A 278 -1.51 6.78 -28.19
N LEU A 279 -0.36 6.22 -27.77
CA LEU A 279 0.34 6.61 -26.55
C LEU A 279 0.91 8.02 -26.63
N GLU A 280 1.45 8.43 -27.79
CA GLU A 280 1.88 9.80 -28.01
C GLU A 280 0.73 10.79 -27.86
N LYS A 281 -0.40 10.51 -28.50
CA LYS A 281 -1.60 11.34 -28.39
C LYS A 281 -2.14 11.37 -26.96
N ALA A 282 -2.17 10.23 -26.28
CA ALA A 282 -2.61 10.15 -24.89
C ALA A 282 -1.79 11.07 -23.95
N ALA A 283 -0.45 11.10 -24.12
CA ALA A 283 0.42 11.98 -23.35
C ALA A 283 0.27 13.46 -23.73
N ALA A 284 0.04 13.76 -25.01
CA ALA A 284 -0.22 15.13 -25.47
C ALA A 284 -1.55 15.67 -24.90
N ASP A 285 -2.60 14.86 -24.90
CA ASP A 285 -3.94 15.23 -24.43
C ASP A 285 -4.02 15.28 -22.89
N ALA A 286 -3.14 14.56 -22.18
CA ALA A 286 -3.01 14.62 -20.73
C ALA A 286 -1.54 14.49 -20.29
N PRO A 287 -0.82 15.62 -20.09
CA PRO A 287 0.58 15.61 -19.69
C PRO A 287 0.88 14.82 -18.40
N SER A 288 -0.11 14.67 -17.50
CA SER A 288 0.01 13.83 -16.30
C SER A 288 0.18 12.33 -16.60
N LEU A 289 -0.12 11.86 -17.81
CA LEU A 289 0.17 10.49 -18.26
C LEU A 289 1.61 10.30 -18.76
N SER A 290 2.37 11.38 -18.98
CA SER A 290 3.69 11.31 -19.63
C SER A 290 4.68 10.38 -18.92
N GLY A 291 4.68 10.39 -17.58
CA GLY A 291 5.51 9.48 -16.78
C GLY A 291 5.14 8.02 -17.03
N ARG A 292 3.85 7.70 -17.02
CA ARG A 292 3.33 6.34 -17.21
C ARG A 292 3.54 5.84 -18.64
N VAL A 293 3.32 6.70 -19.64
CA VAL A 293 3.65 6.38 -21.03
C VAL A 293 5.15 6.09 -21.17
N ALA A 294 6.02 6.89 -20.57
CA ALA A 294 7.46 6.64 -20.62
C ALA A 294 7.87 5.31 -19.97
N GLU A 295 7.26 4.93 -18.83
CA GLU A 295 7.43 3.60 -18.23
C GLU A 295 7.04 2.49 -19.20
N VAL A 296 5.90 2.61 -19.88
CA VAL A 296 5.44 1.63 -20.87
C VAL A 296 6.43 1.48 -22.03
N LEU A 297 6.98 2.60 -22.52
CA LEU A 297 7.99 2.62 -23.59
C LEU A 297 9.33 2.00 -23.16
N MET A 298 9.55 1.72 -21.86
CA MET A 298 10.73 0.99 -21.39
C MET A 298 10.80 -0.44 -21.93
N SER A 299 9.66 -1.06 -22.20
CA SER A 299 9.58 -2.42 -22.76
C SER A 299 9.76 -2.47 -24.29
N VAL A 300 9.71 -1.34 -24.98
CA VAL A 300 9.85 -1.24 -26.43
C VAL A 300 11.28 -0.86 -26.83
N SER A 301 11.72 -1.30 -28.01
CA SER A 301 13.02 -0.95 -28.58
C SER A 301 13.23 0.57 -28.60
N TYR A 302 14.30 1.02 -27.94
CA TYR A 302 14.62 2.44 -27.78
C TYR A 302 14.74 3.19 -29.11
N ARG A 303 15.25 2.52 -30.16
CA ARG A 303 15.38 3.13 -31.49
C ARG A 303 14.04 3.63 -32.05
N LYS A 304 12.94 2.92 -31.77
CA LYS A 304 11.59 3.29 -32.23
C LYS A 304 10.95 4.36 -31.33
N THR A 305 11.24 4.33 -30.03
CA THR A 305 10.57 5.18 -29.04
C THR A 305 11.35 6.44 -28.66
N ARG A 306 12.61 6.57 -29.11
CA ARG A 306 13.49 7.70 -28.79
C ARG A 306 12.84 9.07 -29.01
N PRO A 307 12.21 9.39 -30.17
CA PRO A 307 11.63 10.72 -30.40
C PRO A 307 10.54 11.06 -29.37
N LEU A 308 9.69 10.10 -29.07
CA LEU A 308 8.61 10.24 -28.09
C LEU A 308 9.17 10.39 -26.67
N MET A 309 10.10 9.53 -26.24
CA MET A 309 10.71 9.64 -24.90
C MET A 309 11.39 11.00 -24.69
N VAL A 310 12.06 11.54 -25.71
CA VAL A 310 12.67 12.88 -25.67
C VAL A 310 11.61 13.96 -25.48
N LYS A 311 10.47 13.86 -26.17
CA LYS A 311 9.34 14.79 -26.03
C LYS A 311 8.76 14.75 -24.62
N LEU A 312 8.53 13.56 -24.07
CA LEU A 312 7.92 13.36 -22.74
C LEU A 312 8.80 13.88 -21.58
N CYS A 313 10.12 13.97 -21.76
CA CYS A 313 11.02 14.55 -20.75
C CYS A 313 10.68 16.00 -20.43
N GLY A 314 10.12 16.76 -21.38
CA GLY A 314 9.66 18.13 -21.13
C GLY A 314 8.45 18.20 -20.18
N ASP A 315 7.65 17.14 -20.13
CA ASP A 315 6.35 17.14 -19.46
C ASP A 315 6.40 16.48 -18.07
N SER A 316 7.33 15.54 -17.84
CA SER A 316 7.41 14.76 -16.59
C SER A 316 8.83 14.41 -16.14
N LEU A 317 9.06 14.51 -14.83
CA LEU A 317 10.27 14.03 -14.16
C LEU A 317 10.42 12.50 -14.28
N ASP A 318 9.31 11.77 -14.18
CA ASP A 318 9.30 10.31 -14.30
C ASP A 318 9.69 9.87 -15.71
N ALA A 319 9.28 10.63 -16.73
CA ALA A 319 9.70 10.38 -18.11
C ALA A 319 11.21 10.60 -18.32
N ALA A 320 11.76 11.63 -17.69
CA ALA A 320 13.21 11.85 -17.67
C ALA A 320 13.95 10.70 -16.96
N TRP A 321 13.43 10.22 -15.83
CA TRP A 321 13.97 9.06 -15.13
C TRP A 321 13.89 7.77 -15.96
N ALA A 322 12.79 7.53 -16.65
CA ALA A 322 12.66 6.41 -17.59
C ALA A 322 13.72 6.50 -18.70
N LEU A 323 13.95 7.68 -19.29
CA LEU A 323 14.99 7.87 -20.29
C LEU A 323 16.40 7.55 -19.74
N ILE A 324 16.73 7.98 -18.52
CA ILE A 324 18.01 7.67 -17.86
C ILE A 324 18.19 6.16 -17.68
N ARG A 325 17.14 5.43 -17.27
CA ARG A 325 17.19 3.97 -17.08
C ARG A 325 17.42 3.16 -18.36
N LYS A 326 17.28 3.76 -19.56
CA LYS A 326 17.72 3.13 -20.82
C LYS A 326 19.26 3.06 -20.95
N GLY A 327 19.99 3.71 -20.05
CA GLY A 327 21.46 3.64 -19.95
C GLY A 327 22.16 4.21 -21.19
N ARG A 328 23.26 3.57 -21.60
CA ARG A 328 24.10 4.02 -22.74
C ARG A 328 23.32 4.21 -24.04
N GLN A 329 22.25 3.45 -24.26
CA GLN A 329 21.42 3.60 -25.46
C GLN A 329 20.78 4.99 -25.57
N ALA A 330 20.46 5.62 -24.43
CA ALA A 330 19.81 6.92 -24.38
C ALA A 330 20.76 8.13 -24.26
N GLU A 331 22.06 7.91 -24.04
CA GLU A 331 23.04 9.00 -23.91
C GLU A 331 23.00 10.01 -25.06
N PRO A 332 22.93 9.61 -26.35
CA PRO A 332 22.87 10.58 -27.44
C PRO A 332 21.65 11.50 -27.34
N ALA A 333 20.51 11.00 -26.84
CA ALA A 333 19.32 11.81 -26.66
C ALA A 333 19.39 12.69 -25.41
N ILE A 334 19.98 12.20 -24.32
CA ILE A 334 20.21 12.97 -23.09
C ILE A 334 21.12 14.16 -23.40
N ILE A 335 22.24 13.92 -24.08
CA ILE A 335 23.17 14.97 -24.53
C ILE A 335 22.46 15.96 -25.46
N GLN A 336 21.65 15.46 -26.40
CA GLN A 336 20.87 16.30 -27.30
C GLN A 336 19.92 17.23 -26.54
N ILE A 337 19.21 16.73 -25.52
CA ILE A 337 18.30 17.55 -24.70
C ILE A 337 19.08 18.60 -23.91
N LEU A 338 20.18 18.21 -23.26
CA LEU A 338 21.00 19.11 -22.44
C LEU A 338 21.64 20.22 -23.27
N ARG A 339 22.03 19.95 -24.52
CA ARG A 339 22.62 20.95 -25.42
C ARG A 339 21.60 21.84 -26.14
N ARG A 340 20.29 21.65 -25.95
CA ARG A 340 19.30 22.56 -26.56
C ARG A 340 19.47 23.98 -26.03
N PRO A 341 19.39 25.00 -26.92
CA PRO A 341 19.54 26.40 -26.53
C PRO A 341 18.59 26.79 -25.39
N GLY A 342 19.08 27.66 -24.50
CA GLY A 342 18.33 28.13 -23.34
C GLY A 342 17.11 29.01 -23.66
N SER A 343 16.91 29.42 -24.91
CA SER A 343 15.75 30.24 -25.32
C SER A 343 14.45 29.44 -25.45
N GLU A 344 14.53 28.12 -25.62
CA GLU A 344 13.34 27.26 -25.71
C GLU A 344 12.87 26.85 -24.32
N GLU A 345 11.73 27.39 -23.87
CA GLU A 345 11.13 27.06 -22.56
C GLU A 345 10.97 25.54 -22.35
N LYS A 346 10.47 24.83 -23.36
CA LYS A 346 10.33 23.35 -23.34
C LYS A 346 11.69 22.64 -23.27
N GLY A 347 12.70 23.15 -23.98
CA GLY A 347 14.07 22.63 -23.92
C GLY A 347 14.68 22.76 -22.53
N ASN A 348 14.48 23.91 -21.89
CA ASN A 348 14.92 24.13 -20.51
C ASN A 348 14.20 23.24 -19.50
N ARG A 349 12.90 23.04 -19.66
CA ARG A 349 12.12 22.17 -18.78
C ARG A 349 12.57 20.71 -18.88
N ALA A 350 12.82 20.22 -20.10
CA ALA A 350 13.35 18.87 -20.32
C ALA A 350 14.76 18.70 -19.71
N ALA A 351 15.65 19.68 -19.90
CA ALA A 351 16.98 19.66 -19.28
C ALA A 351 16.89 19.70 -17.75
N TYR A 352 16.02 20.54 -17.19
CA TYR A 352 15.73 20.59 -15.76
C TYR A 352 15.28 19.23 -15.21
N HIS A 353 14.27 18.59 -15.84
CA HIS A 353 13.79 17.27 -15.41
C HIS A 353 14.89 16.21 -15.49
N LEU A 354 15.71 16.18 -16.55
CA LEU A 354 16.82 15.23 -16.66
C LEU A 354 17.85 15.39 -15.55
N ILE A 355 18.33 16.61 -15.35
CA ILE A 355 19.35 16.89 -14.32
C ILE A 355 18.78 16.57 -12.94
N ARG A 356 17.55 17.00 -12.66
CA ARG A 356 16.88 16.68 -11.39
C ARG A 356 16.68 15.18 -11.20
N ALA A 357 16.31 14.43 -12.24
CA ALA A 357 16.14 12.98 -12.15
C ALA A 357 17.44 12.26 -11.83
N TYR A 358 18.59 12.69 -12.40
CA TYR A 358 19.89 12.17 -12.01
C TYR A 358 20.21 12.41 -10.53
N VAL A 359 19.94 13.62 -10.02
CA VAL A 359 20.19 13.98 -8.61
C VAL A 359 19.25 13.21 -7.67
N ASP A 360 17.94 13.24 -7.93
CA ASP A 360 16.91 12.63 -7.08
C ASP A 360 17.04 11.09 -7.04
N HIS A 361 17.63 10.48 -8.07
CA HIS A 361 17.81 9.02 -8.18
C HIS A 361 19.28 8.57 -8.20
N TRP A 362 20.23 9.39 -7.75
CA TRP A 362 21.67 9.09 -7.78
C TRP A 362 22.02 7.69 -7.26
N LYS A 363 21.48 7.32 -6.08
CA LYS A 363 21.69 6.02 -5.44
C LYS A 363 21.07 4.82 -6.19
N ARG A 364 20.19 5.06 -7.16
CA ARG A 364 19.50 4.03 -7.96
C ARG A 364 20.06 3.92 -9.38
N LEU A 365 21.06 4.72 -9.73
CA LEU A 365 21.73 4.62 -11.03
C LEU A 365 22.51 3.32 -11.10
N SER A 366 22.44 2.65 -12.26
CA SER A 366 23.26 1.46 -12.52
C SER A 366 24.74 1.80 -12.78
N ALA A 367 25.01 3.05 -13.16
CA ALA A 367 26.34 3.60 -13.36
C ALA A 367 26.28 5.14 -13.25
N PRO A 368 27.39 5.81 -12.86
CA PRO A 368 27.46 7.26 -12.90
C PRO A 368 27.24 7.81 -14.33
N PRO A 369 26.79 9.06 -14.49
CA PRO A 369 26.68 9.70 -15.79
C PRO A 369 28.04 9.69 -16.52
N SER A 370 28.05 9.45 -17.84
CA SER A 370 29.32 9.47 -18.58
C SER A 370 29.92 10.88 -18.66
N PRO A 371 31.23 10.98 -18.93
CA PRO A 371 31.88 12.28 -19.14
C PRO A 371 31.21 13.15 -20.21
N ALA A 372 30.63 12.54 -21.24
CA ALA A 372 29.91 13.27 -22.29
C ALA A 372 28.59 13.88 -21.78
N VAL A 373 27.86 13.16 -20.91
CA VAL A 373 26.66 13.70 -20.24
C VAL A 373 27.06 14.83 -19.29
N LEU A 374 28.10 14.65 -18.47
CA LEU A 374 28.59 15.67 -17.54
C LEU A 374 29.07 16.94 -18.26
N SER A 375 29.77 16.80 -19.38
CA SER A 375 30.15 17.92 -20.25
C SER A 375 28.91 18.66 -20.76
N ALA A 376 27.86 17.95 -21.20
CA ALA A 376 26.62 18.59 -21.64
C ALA A 376 25.87 19.29 -20.49
N VAL A 377 25.93 18.75 -19.27
CA VAL A 377 25.41 19.43 -18.06
C VAL A 377 26.21 20.70 -17.79
N HIS A 378 27.53 20.67 -17.89
CA HIS A 378 28.39 21.83 -17.71
C HIS A 378 28.06 22.94 -18.72
N ASP A 379 27.90 22.58 -20.00
CA ASP A 379 27.50 23.53 -21.05
C ASP A 379 26.13 24.14 -20.74
N LYS A 380 25.17 23.30 -20.30
CA LYS A 380 23.83 23.75 -19.96
C LYS A 380 23.85 24.72 -18.78
N VAL A 381 24.58 24.40 -17.71
CA VAL A 381 24.80 25.26 -16.53
C VAL A 381 25.36 26.63 -16.93
N ARG A 382 26.39 26.66 -17.78
CA ARG A 382 26.94 27.93 -18.30
C ARG A 382 25.89 28.73 -19.08
N SER A 383 25.10 28.07 -19.91
CA SER A 383 24.09 28.75 -20.75
C SER A 383 22.92 29.37 -19.96
N VAL A 384 22.67 28.91 -18.73
CA VAL A 384 21.56 29.40 -17.88
C VAL A 384 22.03 30.29 -16.72
N ALA A 385 23.31 30.66 -16.68
CA ALA A 385 23.93 31.35 -15.55
C ALA A 385 23.40 32.78 -15.28
N THR A 386 22.61 33.34 -16.19
CA THR A 386 22.13 34.74 -16.11
C THR A 386 20.78 34.92 -15.38
N GLY A 387 20.16 33.85 -14.88
CA GLY A 387 18.94 33.96 -14.07
C GLY A 387 18.78 32.72 -13.21
N GLY A 388 18.51 32.90 -11.91
CA GLY A 388 18.43 31.88 -10.83
C GLY A 388 17.49 30.69 -11.09
N SER A 389 17.76 29.94 -12.14
CA SER A 389 16.96 28.82 -12.61
C SER A 389 17.26 27.60 -11.76
N LEU A 390 16.23 26.82 -11.45
CA LEU A 390 16.39 25.55 -10.75
C LEU A 390 17.36 24.61 -11.50
N THR A 391 17.43 24.71 -12.83
CA THR A 391 18.40 24.01 -13.68
C THR A 391 19.85 24.29 -13.27
N LEU A 392 20.20 25.54 -12.95
CA LEU A 392 21.54 25.91 -12.47
C LEU A 392 21.86 25.19 -11.15
N ARG A 393 20.94 25.24 -10.18
CA ARG A 393 21.11 24.60 -8.86
C ARG A 393 21.33 23.09 -8.99
N TYR A 394 20.41 22.41 -9.68
CA TYR A 394 20.54 20.95 -9.86
C TYR A 394 21.73 20.57 -10.73
N GLY A 395 22.12 21.41 -11.69
CA GLY A 395 23.28 21.16 -12.53
C GLY A 395 24.58 21.16 -11.72
N ILE A 396 24.74 22.14 -10.82
CA ILE A 396 25.86 22.18 -9.88
C ILE A 396 25.85 20.96 -8.95
N ASP A 397 24.68 20.60 -8.42
CA ASP A 397 24.56 19.42 -7.55
C ASP A 397 24.96 18.13 -8.27
N LEU A 398 24.55 17.95 -9.52
CA LEU A 398 24.91 16.78 -10.31
C LEU A 398 26.41 16.70 -10.58
N LEU A 399 27.05 17.84 -10.88
CA LEU A 399 28.50 17.90 -11.08
C LEU A 399 29.25 17.56 -9.78
N ARG A 400 28.81 18.09 -8.63
CA ARG A 400 29.38 17.75 -7.32
C ARG A 400 29.25 16.26 -6.98
N LEU A 401 28.09 15.67 -7.23
CA LEU A 401 27.86 14.23 -7.03
C LEU A 401 28.74 13.38 -7.95
N ALA A 402 29.03 13.86 -9.16
CA ALA A 402 29.93 13.15 -10.06
C ALA A 402 31.40 13.22 -9.62
N ASP A 403 31.84 14.35 -9.04
CA ASP A 403 33.19 14.53 -8.51
C ASP A 403 33.40 13.78 -7.18
N ASP A 404 32.38 13.79 -6.32
CA ASP A 404 32.36 13.04 -5.06
C ASP A 404 31.02 12.28 -4.92
N PRO A 405 30.99 10.98 -5.28
CA PRO A 405 29.78 10.15 -5.21
C PRO A 405 29.22 9.96 -3.80
N PHE A 406 30.03 10.22 -2.77
CA PHE A 406 29.67 10.09 -1.35
C PHE A 406 29.22 11.40 -0.72
N LEU A 407 29.16 12.48 -1.51
CA LEU A 407 28.66 13.79 -1.10
C LEU A 407 27.13 13.72 -0.91
N VAL A 408 26.71 13.01 0.15
CA VAL A 408 25.37 13.11 0.70
C VAL A 408 25.22 14.55 1.15
N ARG A 409 24.22 15.27 0.61
CA ARG A 409 23.96 16.67 1.00
C ARG A 409 23.97 16.77 2.52
N ASP A 410 24.96 17.49 3.06
CA ASP A 410 24.94 17.86 4.47
C ASP A 410 23.79 18.85 4.65
N PRO A 411 22.71 18.49 5.37
CA PRO A 411 21.58 19.38 5.60
C PRO A 411 22.00 20.73 6.19
N ARG A 412 23.15 20.77 6.89
CA ARG A 412 23.76 21.99 7.40
C ARG A 412 24.16 22.97 6.29
N GLN A 413 24.77 22.49 5.21
CA GLN A 413 25.16 23.34 4.08
C GLN A 413 23.94 23.93 3.35
N GLU A 414 22.81 23.21 3.31
CA GLU A 414 21.57 23.75 2.74
C GLU A 414 20.97 24.87 3.61
N VAL A 415 21.01 24.70 4.93
CA VAL A 415 20.54 25.71 5.88
C VAL A 415 21.46 26.93 5.87
N GLU A 416 22.79 26.73 5.85
CA GLU A 416 23.77 27.82 5.73
C GLU A 416 23.60 28.58 4.41
N ALA A 417 23.36 27.90 3.28
CA ALA A 417 23.08 28.54 1.99
C ALA A 417 21.74 29.31 1.97
N PHE A 418 20.69 28.78 2.60
CA PHE A 418 19.40 29.47 2.75
C PHE A 418 19.53 30.74 3.59
N LEU A 419 20.26 30.67 4.70
CA LEU A 419 20.50 31.82 5.58
C LEU A 419 21.41 32.87 4.93
N ALA A 420 22.41 32.45 4.15
CA ALA A 420 23.23 33.36 3.36
C ALA A 420 22.41 34.11 2.30
N LEU A 421 21.39 33.46 1.71
CA LEU A 421 20.47 34.09 0.77
C LEU A 421 19.58 35.16 1.45
N LEU A 422 19.15 34.89 2.68
CA LEU A 422 18.39 35.84 3.51
C LEU A 422 19.24 37.01 4.03
N ALA A 423 20.56 36.82 4.14
CA ALA A 423 21.50 37.82 4.61
C ALA A 423 22.05 38.75 3.50
N ASP A 424 21.76 38.49 2.21
CA ASP A 424 22.20 39.33 1.09
C ASP A 424 21.32 40.60 0.96
N PRO A 425 21.86 41.80 1.26
CA PRO A 425 21.09 43.05 1.21
C PRO A 425 20.55 43.37 -0.19
N ARG A 426 21.14 42.80 -1.25
CA ARG A 426 20.75 43.04 -2.65
C ARG A 426 19.53 42.24 -3.08
N GLN A 427 19.09 41.27 -2.26
CA GLN A 427 17.95 40.41 -2.54
C GLN A 427 16.69 40.81 -1.74
N GLY A 428 16.82 41.72 -0.76
CA GLY A 428 15.74 42.19 0.11
C GLY A 428 14.53 42.72 -0.65
N ASP A 429 14.76 43.52 -1.70
CA ASP A 429 13.68 44.12 -2.51
C ASP A 429 13.02 43.11 -3.49
N ARG A 430 13.61 41.93 -3.71
CA ARG A 430 13.07 40.90 -4.62
C ARG A 430 12.22 39.84 -3.94
N LEU A 431 12.24 39.77 -2.61
CA LEU A 431 11.48 38.79 -1.83
C LEU A 431 9.99 39.15 -1.68
N GLU A 432 9.56 40.36 -2.05
CA GLU A 432 8.15 40.79 -1.99
C GLU A 432 7.22 40.16 -3.05
N LEU A 433 7.74 39.43 -4.04
CA LEU A 433 6.93 38.90 -5.15
C LEU A 433 6.78 37.37 -5.21
N MET A 434 6.96 36.68 -4.08
CA MET A 434 6.60 35.27 -3.95
C MET A 434 5.48 35.08 -2.91
N GLN A 435 4.23 35.21 -3.35
CA GLN A 435 3.05 34.79 -2.57
C GLN A 435 2.04 34.02 -3.45
N PRO A 436 1.24 33.11 -2.87
CA PRO A 436 0.84 33.08 -1.45
C PRO A 436 1.20 31.78 -0.70
N LEU A 437 1.73 31.93 0.52
CA LEU A 437 1.64 30.90 1.56
C LEU A 437 0.54 31.33 2.54
N HIS A 438 -0.55 30.57 2.55
CA HIS A 438 -1.68 30.83 3.43
C HIS A 438 -1.28 30.64 4.91
N PHE A 439 -1.27 31.75 5.65
CA PHE A 439 -1.27 31.75 7.11
C PHE A 439 -2.70 31.65 7.64
N ARG A 440 -2.97 30.67 8.49
CA ARG A 440 -4.08 30.76 9.46
C ARG A 440 -3.66 30.18 10.82
N ARG A 441 -3.75 31.09 11.82
CA ARG A 441 -3.68 30.94 13.29
C ARG A 441 -2.31 30.77 13.94
N GLY A 442 -1.65 31.91 14.09
CA GLY A 442 -0.76 32.27 15.19
C GLY A 442 -0.26 33.69 14.95
N ARG A 443 -0.58 34.65 15.83
CA ARG A 443 -0.10 36.04 15.69
C ARG A 443 1.44 36.03 15.70
N VAL A 444 2.05 36.64 14.68
CA VAL A 444 3.44 37.11 14.77
C VAL A 444 3.44 38.28 15.76
N PRO A 445 4.33 38.35 16.76
CA PRO A 445 4.45 39.52 17.62
C PRO A 445 4.78 40.75 16.76
N GLU A 446 4.08 41.86 16.95
CA GLU A 446 4.43 43.15 16.35
C GLU A 446 5.89 43.49 16.70
N GLY A 447 6.71 43.77 15.67
CA GLY A 447 8.15 44.04 15.78
C GLY A 447 9.08 43.10 14.99
N PHE A 448 8.57 42.05 14.32
CA PHE A 448 9.41 41.11 13.55
C PHE A 448 9.78 41.62 12.14
N ILE A 449 9.08 42.63 11.61
CA ILE A 449 9.40 43.32 10.35
C ILE A 449 9.22 44.82 10.58
N ASP A 450 10.02 45.38 11.48
CA ASP A 450 10.35 46.80 11.42
C ASP A 450 11.85 46.91 11.69
N ALA A 451 12.63 46.62 10.65
CA ALA A 451 14.07 46.73 10.66
C ALA A 451 14.51 47.48 9.41
N GLY A 452 14.37 48.80 9.47
CA GLY A 452 15.19 49.73 8.68
C GLY A 452 16.68 49.72 9.10
N SER A 453 17.18 48.63 9.69
CA SER A 453 18.57 48.49 10.11
C SER A 453 19.35 47.64 9.10
N GLN A 454 20.29 48.31 8.43
CA GLN A 454 21.29 47.71 7.52
C GLN A 454 22.32 46.86 8.30
N GLY A 455 21.87 45.83 9.02
CA GLY A 455 22.71 44.92 9.80
C GLY A 455 22.76 43.52 9.18
N ALA A 456 23.96 42.96 9.02
CA ALA A 456 24.13 41.57 8.58
C ALA A 456 23.84 40.62 9.75
N LEU A 457 22.83 39.77 9.61
CA LEU A 457 22.56 38.70 10.57
C LEU A 457 23.66 37.62 10.43
N GLY A 458 24.43 37.40 11.49
CA GLY A 458 25.49 36.39 11.55
C GLY A 458 24.97 35.06 12.11
N VAL A 459 25.08 33.97 11.35
CA VAL A 459 24.74 32.61 11.84
C VAL A 459 25.85 32.12 12.75
N ARG A 460 25.51 31.78 14.00
CA ARG A 460 26.49 31.34 15.01
C ARG A 460 26.55 29.82 15.13
N LYS A 461 25.39 29.15 15.15
CA LYS A 461 25.28 27.68 15.25
C LYS A 461 24.08 27.17 14.47
N VAL A 462 24.23 26.02 13.83
CA VAL A 462 23.16 25.31 13.13
C VAL A 462 23.15 23.86 13.62
N TYR A 463 22.00 23.39 14.07
CA TYR A 463 21.75 21.98 14.38
C TYR A 463 20.68 21.47 13.42
N VAL A 464 20.95 20.41 12.66
CA VAL A 464 19.98 19.85 11.71
C VAL A 464 19.71 18.40 12.04
N GLU A 465 18.44 18.05 12.11
CA GLU A 465 17.97 16.70 12.29
C GLU A 465 16.76 16.46 11.39
N ASP A 466 16.95 15.57 10.42
CA ASP A 466 15.92 15.12 9.49
C ASP A 466 15.31 16.30 8.69
N ARG A 467 14.02 16.62 8.89
CA ARG A 467 13.33 17.78 8.28
C ARG A 467 13.26 18.99 9.21
N MET A 468 14.06 19.07 10.26
CA MET A 468 14.08 20.21 11.17
C MET A 468 15.49 20.76 11.35
N ALA A 469 15.62 22.09 11.38
CA ALA A 469 16.87 22.74 11.71
C ALA A 469 16.64 23.79 12.80
N TRP A 470 17.56 23.87 13.75
CA TRP A 470 17.61 24.90 14.77
C TRP A 470 18.81 25.81 14.49
N VAL A 471 18.54 27.08 14.30
CA VAL A 471 19.54 28.07 13.87
C VAL A 471 19.66 29.15 14.94
N HIS A 472 20.86 29.32 15.47
CA HIS A 472 21.21 30.47 16.29
C HIS A 472 21.78 31.56 15.40
N VAL A 473 21.08 32.69 15.36
CA VAL A 473 21.48 33.89 14.60
C VAL A 473 21.77 35.01 15.59
N SER A 474 22.80 35.82 15.33
CA SER A 474 23.09 37.04 16.08
C SER A 474 23.09 38.25 15.16
N ASP A 475 22.42 39.31 15.57
CA ASP A 475 22.66 40.65 15.05
C ASP A 475 23.84 41.24 15.82
N GLU A 476 24.97 41.41 15.13
CA GLU A 476 26.19 41.93 15.74
C GLU A 476 26.10 43.41 16.12
N LYS A 477 25.25 44.20 15.42
CA LYS A 477 25.09 45.63 15.73
C LYS A 477 24.21 45.84 16.94
N GLU A 478 23.13 45.07 17.05
CA GLU A 478 22.16 45.20 18.14
C GLU A 478 22.44 44.28 19.34
N GLN A 479 23.56 43.53 19.31
CA GLN A 479 23.91 42.49 20.29
C GLN A 479 22.75 41.56 20.63
N THR A 480 21.90 41.28 19.64
CA THR A 480 20.65 40.57 19.83
C THR A 480 20.74 39.18 19.22
N HIS A 481 20.29 38.16 19.95
CA HIS A 481 20.37 36.77 19.54
C HIS A 481 18.99 36.18 19.28
N TYR A 482 18.88 35.31 18.29
CA TYR A 482 17.64 34.67 17.87
C TYR A 482 17.85 33.16 17.75
N GLY A 483 16.91 32.38 18.27
CA GLY A 483 16.76 30.96 17.96
C GLY A 483 15.64 30.78 16.94
N LEU A 484 15.97 30.22 15.77
CA LEU A 484 15.01 29.90 14.71
C LEU A 484 14.82 28.39 14.63
N GLN A 485 13.58 27.95 14.51
CA GLN A 485 13.23 26.58 14.12
C GLN A 485 12.77 26.61 12.67
N LEU A 486 13.45 25.86 11.82
CA LEU A 486 13.12 25.66 10.42
C LEU A 486 12.53 24.26 10.24
N HIS A 487 11.48 24.11 9.44
CA HIS A 487 10.96 22.82 9.00
C HIS A 487 11.11 22.69 7.49
N GLN A 488 11.54 21.52 7.04
CA GLN A 488 11.68 21.18 5.63
C GLN A 488 10.41 20.51 5.13
N THR A 489 9.65 21.19 4.27
CA THR A 489 8.54 20.57 3.54
C THR A 489 8.95 20.36 2.08
N GLY A 490 9.30 19.12 1.74
CA GLY A 490 9.92 18.82 0.44
C GLY A 490 11.38 19.32 0.41
N LYS A 491 11.66 20.35 -0.41
CA LYS A 491 13.00 20.99 -0.51
C LYS A 491 13.02 22.45 -0.03
N VAL A 492 11.94 22.89 0.62
CA VAL A 492 11.78 24.25 1.14
C VAL A 492 11.91 24.22 2.65
N TRP A 493 12.79 25.05 3.20
CA TRP A 493 12.90 25.30 4.63
C TRP A 493 12.01 26.50 4.99
N THR A 494 11.11 26.30 5.94
CA THR A 494 10.18 27.33 6.41
C THR A 494 10.49 27.64 7.87
N ILE A 495 10.58 28.91 8.25
CA ILE A 495 10.67 29.31 9.65
C ILE A 495 9.32 29.01 10.31
N VAL A 496 9.31 28.08 11.26
CA VAL A 496 8.11 27.69 12.01
C VAL A 496 8.05 28.40 13.35
N PHE A 497 9.20 28.77 13.91
CA PHE A 497 9.29 29.46 15.19
C PHE A 497 10.54 30.34 15.26
N GLY A 498 10.42 31.53 15.86
CA GLY A 498 11.53 32.44 16.12
C GLY A 498 11.39 33.07 17.50
N LYS A 499 12.44 33.00 18.32
CA LYS A 499 12.46 33.62 19.67
C LYS A 499 13.74 34.42 19.89
N ARG A 500 13.58 35.66 20.36
CA ARG A 500 14.69 36.49 20.85
C ARG A 500 15.24 35.87 22.14
N LEU A 501 16.55 35.62 22.17
CA LEU A 501 17.28 35.10 23.32
C LEU A 501 17.77 36.28 24.15
N SER A 502 17.59 36.25 25.48
CA SER A 502 18.09 37.30 26.36
C SER A 502 19.60 37.16 26.59
N ALA A 503 20.29 38.27 26.89
CA ALA A 503 21.75 38.31 27.05
C ALA A 503 22.30 37.27 28.05
N GLY A 504 21.52 36.89 29.08
CA GLY A 504 21.88 35.84 30.05
C GLY A 504 21.84 34.41 29.49
N GLN A 505 21.19 34.16 28.36
CA GLN A 505 21.16 32.85 27.68
C GLN A 505 22.34 32.66 26.69
N VAL A 506 23.08 33.74 26.41
CA VAL A 506 24.11 33.79 25.36
C VAL A 506 25.45 33.21 25.84
N GLY A 507 25.69 33.16 27.15
CA GLY A 507 26.92 32.62 27.75
C GLY A 507 26.90 31.13 28.10
N GLY A 508 25.79 30.43 27.86
CA GLY A 508 25.55 29.08 28.40
C GLY A 508 24.67 28.21 27.52
N ASP A 509 25.21 27.88 26.35
CA ASP A 509 24.92 26.70 25.55
C ASP A 509 23.52 26.57 24.90
N LEU A 510 23.50 26.23 23.61
CA LEU A 510 22.31 25.74 22.89
C LEU A 510 21.69 24.55 23.66
N ASN A 511 22.51 23.83 24.43
CA ASN A 511 22.08 22.81 25.38
C ASN A 511 21.13 23.31 26.48
N GLY A 512 21.21 24.57 26.93
CA GLY A 512 20.24 25.13 27.88
C GLY A 512 18.86 25.34 27.26
N PHE A 513 18.82 25.77 25.99
CA PHE A 513 17.60 25.87 25.19
C PHE A 513 17.03 24.48 24.85
N LEU A 514 17.89 23.53 24.48
CA LEU A 514 17.53 22.15 24.17
C LEU A 514 17.04 21.39 25.43
N ARG A 515 17.66 21.56 26.61
CA ARG A 515 17.24 20.91 27.87
C ARG A 515 15.84 21.31 28.35
N GLY A 516 15.34 22.48 27.94
CA GLY A 516 13.97 22.90 28.21
C GLY A 516 12.94 22.36 27.19
N HIS A 517 13.38 21.67 26.14
CA HIS A 517 12.54 21.22 25.03
C HIS A 517 12.30 19.70 25.12
N PRO A 518 11.02 19.21 25.09
CA PRO A 518 10.66 17.82 25.41
C PRO A 518 11.31 16.72 24.55
N LYS A 519 11.95 17.08 23.43
CA LYS A 519 12.56 16.14 22.48
C LYS A 519 14.09 16.13 22.46
N ALA A 520 14.76 17.03 23.18
CA ALA A 520 16.23 17.12 23.04
C ALA A 520 17.02 16.15 23.94
N VAL A 521 16.34 15.46 24.86
CA VAL A 521 16.96 14.46 25.75
C VAL A 521 17.40 13.20 25.00
N GLU A 522 16.89 12.97 23.78
CA GLU A 522 17.24 11.83 22.93
C GLU A 522 18.50 12.05 22.06
N LEU A 523 19.17 13.22 22.13
CA LEU A 523 20.12 13.70 21.10
C LEU A 523 21.60 13.79 21.53
N LEU A 524 22.15 12.74 22.16
CA LEU A 524 23.61 12.56 22.29
C LEU A 524 24.13 11.50 21.30
N PRO A 525 25.37 11.62 20.80
CA PRO A 525 25.71 11.22 19.43
C PRO A 525 26.01 9.72 19.24
N GLY A 526 25.49 9.13 18.14
CA GLY A 526 26.20 8.07 17.42
C GLY A 526 25.43 6.88 16.82
N ALA A 527 24.30 7.01 16.09
CA ALA A 527 23.71 5.84 15.40
C ALA A 527 22.70 6.09 14.23
N GLY A 528 22.55 7.32 13.72
CA GLY A 528 21.35 7.71 12.93
C GLY A 528 21.03 6.97 11.63
N ALA A 529 22.01 6.45 10.88
CA ALA A 529 21.71 5.75 9.61
C ALA A 529 21.27 4.28 9.82
N VAL A 530 21.81 3.61 10.83
CA VAL A 530 21.42 2.24 11.22
C VAL A 530 20.10 2.29 11.98
N GLU A 531 19.89 3.34 12.77
CA GLU A 531 18.65 3.57 13.52
C GLU A 531 17.45 3.85 12.62
N ALA A 532 17.59 4.58 11.52
CA ALA A 532 16.48 4.83 10.60
C ALA A 532 15.97 3.53 9.92
N ASP A 533 16.88 2.66 9.48
CA ASP A 533 16.53 1.35 8.91
C ASP A 533 15.98 0.41 10.00
N LEU A 534 16.56 0.42 11.20
CA LEU A 534 16.06 -0.35 12.34
C LEU A 534 14.66 0.12 12.77
N HIS A 535 14.40 1.43 12.77
CA HIS A 535 13.11 2.02 13.10
C HIS A 535 12.05 1.61 12.07
N ALA A 536 12.32 1.78 10.77
CA ALA A 536 11.40 1.36 9.70
C ALA A 536 11.09 -0.15 9.76
N ARG A 537 12.11 -0.99 10.00
CA ARG A 537 11.91 -2.44 10.18
C ARG A 537 11.08 -2.76 11.42
N ASN A 538 11.27 -2.02 12.51
CA ASN A 538 10.50 -2.19 13.74
C ASN A 538 9.04 -1.75 13.56
N GLU A 539 8.78 -0.63 12.88
CA GLU A 539 7.42 -0.18 12.54
C GLU A 539 6.67 -1.22 11.72
N ASP A 540 7.29 -1.73 10.66
CA ASP A 540 6.72 -2.78 9.81
C ASP A 540 6.44 -4.07 10.60
N ALA A 541 7.36 -4.46 11.49
CA ALA A 541 7.19 -5.63 12.35
C ALA A 541 6.03 -5.45 13.32
N VAL A 542 5.90 -4.26 13.93
CA VAL A 542 4.80 -3.92 14.84
C VAL A 542 3.46 -3.95 14.10
N ARG A 543 3.36 -3.32 12.92
CA ARG A 543 2.13 -3.33 12.11
C ARG A 543 1.68 -4.75 11.76
N ARG A 544 2.61 -5.64 11.41
CA ARG A 544 2.31 -7.06 11.15
C ARG A 544 1.84 -7.81 12.39
N VAL A 545 2.40 -7.51 13.57
CA VAL A 545 1.94 -8.14 14.82
C VAL A 545 0.55 -7.65 15.19
N ILE A 546 0.30 -6.35 15.12
CA ILE A 546 -1.02 -5.77 15.41
C ILE A 546 -2.06 -6.31 14.43
N GLY A 547 -1.77 -6.34 13.12
CA GLY A 547 -2.67 -6.89 12.13
C GLY A 547 -3.08 -8.33 12.43
N ARG A 548 -2.12 -9.18 12.82
CA ARG A 548 -2.39 -10.58 13.23
C ARG A 548 -3.19 -10.66 14.53
N LEU A 549 -2.87 -9.83 15.53
CA LEU A 549 -3.61 -9.79 16.78
C LEU A 549 -5.06 -9.35 16.57
N MET A 550 -5.31 -8.34 15.73
CA MET A 550 -6.66 -7.88 15.44
C MET A 550 -7.48 -8.93 14.69
N ILE A 551 -6.86 -9.68 13.77
CA ILE A 551 -7.49 -10.86 13.14
C ILE A 551 -7.82 -11.90 14.22
N ALA A 552 -6.88 -12.21 15.10
CA ALA A 552 -7.09 -13.19 16.17
C ALA A 552 -8.15 -12.74 17.20
N VAL A 553 -8.25 -11.44 17.51
CA VAL A 553 -9.35 -10.88 18.33
C VAL A 553 -10.67 -11.06 17.59
N HIS A 554 -10.74 -10.68 16.31
CA HIS A 554 -11.94 -10.82 15.48
C HIS A 554 -12.44 -12.28 15.42
N ASP A 555 -11.51 -13.22 15.18
CA ASP A 555 -11.79 -14.65 15.02
C ASP A 555 -11.93 -15.38 16.38
N ARG A 556 -11.76 -14.67 17.50
CA ARG A 556 -11.68 -15.24 18.87
C ARG A 556 -10.67 -16.39 18.97
N GLU A 557 -9.54 -16.26 18.28
CA GLU A 557 -8.46 -17.25 18.21
C GLU A 557 -7.52 -17.13 19.41
N MET A 558 -7.98 -17.64 20.57
CA MET A 558 -7.29 -17.50 21.85
C MET A 558 -5.84 -18.02 21.85
N GLU A 559 -5.52 -19.08 21.12
CA GLU A 559 -4.15 -19.61 21.06
C GLU A 559 -3.18 -18.68 20.33
N THR A 560 -3.64 -17.98 19.30
CA THR A 560 -2.81 -16.97 18.62
C THR A 560 -2.68 -15.71 19.47
N LEU A 561 -3.72 -15.31 20.20
CA LEU A 561 -3.62 -14.21 21.16
C LEU A 561 -2.69 -14.53 22.33
N LYS A 562 -2.73 -15.75 22.86
CA LYS A 562 -1.80 -16.22 23.89
C LYS A 562 -0.36 -16.18 23.37
N ARG A 563 -0.07 -16.81 22.22
CA ARG A 563 1.27 -16.81 21.60
C ARG A 563 1.76 -15.41 21.21
N GLY A 564 0.81 -14.53 20.88
CA GLY A 564 1.06 -13.15 20.49
C GLY A 564 1.21 -12.20 21.68
N SER A 565 0.84 -12.60 22.90
CA SER A 565 0.98 -11.80 24.12
C SER A 565 2.23 -12.15 24.89
N ILE A 566 2.70 -11.21 25.72
CA ILE A 566 3.89 -11.39 26.59
C ILE A 566 3.69 -12.58 27.53
N GLY A 567 2.43 -12.93 27.82
CA GLY A 567 2.05 -14.07 28.64
C GLY A 567 2.51 -15.44 28.13
N SER A 568 2.98 -15.56 26.88
CA SER A 568 3.51 -16.81 26.30
C SER A 568 5.04 -16.99 26.43
N VAL A 569 5.74 -16.04 27.05
CA VAL A 569 7.19 -16.11 27.26
C VAL A 569 7.44 -16.34 28.75
N GLU A 570 8.24 -17.35 29.11
CA GLU A 570 8.55 -17.73 30.50
C GLU A 570 8.99 -16.53 31.36
N GLY A 571 8.45 -16.44 32.59
CA GLY A 571 8.82 -15.41 33.56
C GLY A 571 7.68 -14.50 34.04
N TRP A 572 6.51 -15.07 34.34
CA TRP A 572 5.40 -14.34 34.96
C TRP A 572 5.71 -13.91 36.39
N VAL A 573 5.07 -12.80 36.76
CA VAL A 573 4.71 -12.44 38.13
C VAL A 573 3.17 -12.43 38.16
N SER A 574 2.53 -13.14 39.09
CA SER A 574 1.07 -13.26 39.21
C SER A 574 0.37 -11.90 39.39
N ALA A 575 -0.97 -11.85 39.26
CA ALA A 575 -1.73 -10.64 39.57
C ALA A 575 -1.56 -10.19 41.03
N GLU A 576 -1.29 -11.12 41.95
CA GLU A 576 -0.93 -10.80 43.34
C GLU A 576 0.49 -10.24 43.46
N GLU A 577 1.44 -10.78 42.71
CA GLU A 577 2.81 -10.28 42.64
C GLU A 577 2.89 -8.87 42.00
N ALA A 578 2.04 -8.58 41.00
CA ALA A 578 1.90 -7.24 40.43
C ALA A 578 1.24 -6.27 41.43
N LYS A 579 0.26 -6.72 42.21
CA LYS A 579 -0.31 -5.93 43.33
C LYS A 579 0.73 -5.68 44.43
N ALA A 580 1.59 -6.65 44.73
CA ALA A 580 2.66 -6.52 45.73
C ALA A 580 3.75 -5.50 45.32
N LEU A 581 3.80 -5.12 44.05
CA LEU A 581 4.74 -4.14 43.48
C LEU A 581 4.26 -2.68 43.60
N ASP A 582 3.07 -2.47 44.17
CA ASP A 582 2.45 -1.16 44.43
C ASP A 582 2.56 -0.22 43.22
N ALA A 583 2.09 -0.72 42.08
CA ALA A 583 2.16 -0.02 40.81
C ALA A 583 0.78 -0.09 40.14
N ASP A 584 0.25 1.07 39.72
CA ASP A 584 -0.91 1.23 38.83
C ASP A 584 -0.60 0.74 37.41
N VAL A 585 -0.14 -0.50 37.31
CA VAL A 585 0.29 -1.13 36.07
C VAL A 585 -0.78 -2.15 35.70
N PRO A 586 -1.25 -2.17 34.44
CA PRO A 586 -2.15 -3.23 34.00
C PRO A 586 -1.41 -4.56 34.16
N ALA A 587 -1.85 -5.37 35.13
CA ALA A 587 -1.39 -6.74 35.30
C ALA A 587 -1.47 -7.43 33.94
N GLY A 588 -0.38 -8.11 33.55
CA GLY A 588 -0.35 -8.95 32.35
C GLY A 588 -1.61 -9.82 32.30
N TRP A 589 -2.18 -9.93 31.11
CA TRP A 589 -3.53 -10.47 30.95
C TRP A 589 -3.52 -11.97 31.23
N SER A 590 -4.09 -12.40 32.37
CA SER A 590 -4.35 -13.84 32.60
C SER A 590 -5.20 -14.38 31.43
N PRO A 591 -5.10 -15.69 31.09
CA PRO A 591 -5.91 -16.28 30.02
C PRO A 591 -7.42 -15.96 30.16
N GLU A 592 -7.91 -15.86 31.39
CA GLU A 592 -9.29 -15.51 31.73
C GLU A 592 -9.58 -14.03 31.45
N ARG A 593 -8.67 -13.12 31.84
CA ARG A 593 -8.81 -11.68 31.54
C ARG A 593 -8.71 -11.41 30.04
N LEU A 594 -7.83 -12.12 29.33
CA LEU A 594 -7.71 -12.06 27.87
C LEU A 594 -8.99 -12.51 27.19
N LYS A 595 -9.62 -13.57 27.69
CA LYS A 595 -10.92 -14.00 27.18
C LYS A 595 -11.98 -12.91 27.41
N VAL A 596 -12.10 -12.37 28.63
CA VAL A 596 -13.10 -11.34 28.98
C VAL A 596 -12.94 -10.11 28.09
N VAL A 597 -11.73 -9.58 27.94
CA VAL A 597 -11.55 -8.36 27.17
C VAL A 597 -11.65 -8.62 25.65
N VAL A 598 -11.28 -9.80 25.16
CA VAL A 598 -11.56 -10.18 23.76
C VAL A 598 -13.05 -10.25 23.52
N ASP A 599 -13.81 -10.87 24.43
CA ASP A 599 -15.27 -10.92 24.33
C ASP A 599 -15.87 -9.50 24.39
N GLU A 600 -15.41 -8.62 25.28
CA GLU A 600 -15.83 -7.21 25.34
C GLU A 600 -15.48 -6.42 24.07
N LEU A 601 -14.28 -6.60 23.52
CA LEU A 601 -13.85 -5.94 22.28
C LEU A 601 -14.65 -6.45 21.08
N CYS A 602 -14.88 -7.76 20.98
CA CYS A 602 -15.77 -8.34 19.98
C CYS A 602 -17.18 -7.77 20.09
N ASP A 603 -17.71 -7.69 21.31
CA ASP A 603 -19.09 -7.30 21.56
C ASP A 603 -19.29 -5.78 21.44
N LYS A 604 -18.28 -4.94 21.67
CA LYS A 604 -18.37 -3.48 21.52
C LYS A 604 -17.99 -2.99 20.12
N VAL A 605 -16.93 -3.55 19.53
CA VAL A 605 -16.33 -3.05 18.29
C VAL A 605 -16.91 -3.76 17.07
N TYR A 606 -17.08 -5.08 17.13
CA TYR A 606 -17.39 -5.90 15.94
C TYR A 606 -18.88 -6.24 15.76
N THR A 607 -19.69 -6.27 16.83
CA THR A 607 -21.16 -6.46 16.67
C THR A 607 -21.84 -5.30 15.96
N ARG A 608 -21.34 -4.06 16.14
CA ARG A 608 -21.90 -2.85 15.51
C ARG A 608 -21.35 -2.55 14.11
N ASN A 609 -20.15 -3.03 13.78
CA ASN A 609 -19.53 -2.86 12.47
C ASN A 609 -18.77 -4.14 12.06
N ARG A 610 -19.46 -5.05 11.39
CA ARG A 610 -18.96 -6.39 11.04
C ARG A 610 -17.92 -6.44 9.92
N SER A 611 -17.71 -5.34 9.20
CA SER A 611 -16.63 -5.21 8.24
C SER A 611 -15.81 -3.99 8.63
N LEU A 612 -14.57 -4.18 9.08
CA LEU A 612 -13.40 -3.32 8.86
C LEU A 612 -12.37 -3.58 9.96
N MET A 613 -11.15 -3.93 9.53
CA MET A 613 -9.96 -3.77 10.36
C MET A 613 -9.81 -2.29 10.70
N GLY A 614 -9.59 -1.92 11.96
CA GLY A 614 -9.39 -0.52 12.34
C GLY A 614 -8.19 0.11 11.65
N ASP A 615 -8.30 1.39 11.28
CA ASP A 615 -7.18 2.14 10.70
C ASP A 615 -6.21 2.60 11.79
N PHE A 616 -4.90 2.54 11.50
CA PHE A 616 -3.87 3.12 12.35
C PHE A 616 -3.94 4.65 12.27
N GLN A 617 -4.33 5.30 13.36
CA GLN A 617 -4.25 6.77 13.45
C GLN A 617 -2.86 7.23 13.86
N ALA A 618 -2.26 6.52 14.81
CA ALA A 618 -0.91 6.82 15.29
C ALA A 618 -0.19 5.53 15.63
N LEU A 619 1.10 5.52 15.38
CA LEU A 619 2.01 4.45 15.77
C LEU A 619 3.27 5.09 16.31
N ARG A 620 3.68 4.70 17.51
CA ARG A 620 4.96 5.10 18.11
C ARG A 620 5.74 3.84 18.43
N VAL A 621 6.92 3.71 17.83
CA VAL A 621 7.78 2.54 18.02
C VAL A 621 9.12 3.01 18.56
N THR A 622 9.54 2.39 19.66
CA THR A 622 10.89 2.52 20.21
C THR A 622 11.65 1.21 19.99
N GLU A 623 12.88 1.13 20.46
CA GLU A 623 13.64 -0.12 20.39
C GLU A 623 12.95 -1.29 21.12
N ASN A 624 12.21 -1.00 22.20
CA ASN A 624 11.77 -1.99 23.18
C ASN A 624 10.26 -2.04 23.42
N TRP A 625 9.51 -1.01 23.05
CA TRP A 625 8.06 -0.95 23.17
C TRP A 625 7.45 -0.24 21.97
N ALA A 626 6.18 -0.53 21.71
CA ALA A 626 5.40 0.15 20.69
C ALA A 626 3.99 0.42 21.21
N ALA A 627 3.41 1.54 20.79
CA ALA A 627 2.04 1.90 21.08
C ALA A 627 1.35 2.28 19.78
N ALA A 628 0.18 1.69 19.51
CA ALA A 628 -0.61 1.97 18.34
C ALA A 628 -2.01 2.39 18.73
N HIS A 629 -2.49 3.47 18.15
CA HIS A 629 -3.88 3.89 18.26
C HIS A 629 -4.62 3.53 16.98
N MET A 630 -5.68 2.77 17.16
CA MET A 630 -6.53 2.28 16.08
C MET A 630 -7.93 2.85 16.26
N THR A 631 -8.49 3.47 15.24
CA THR A 631 -9.91 3.87 15.31
C THR A 631 -10.80 2.84 14.65
N GLY A 632 -11.95 2.59 15.29
CA GLY A 632 -13.04 1.90 14.64
C GLY A 632 -13.59 2.71 13.45
N PRO A 633 -14.31 2.07 12.52
CA PRO A 633 -14.78 2.68 11.28
C PRO A 633 -15.85 3.77 11.42
N ALA A 634 -16.34 4.05 12.64
CA ALA A 634 -17.49 4.92 12.87
C ALA A 634 -17.16 6.44 12.92
N GLY A 635 -15.97 6.87 12.51
CA GLY A 635 -15.63 8.29 12.42
C GLY A 635 -15.61 8.99 13.79
N LYS A 636 -15.80 10.33 13.80
CA LYS A 636 -15.71 11.17 15.02
C LYS A 636 -16.75 10.85 16.10
N ASP A 637 -17.85 10.19 15.73
CA ASP A 637 -18.94 9.81 16.63
C ASP A 637 -18.89 8.30 16.99
N GLY A 638 -17.83 7.61 16.60
CA GLY A 638 -17.60 6.19 16.85
C GLY A 638 -17.18 5.89 18.29
N PRO A 639 -17.17 4.59 18.68
CA PRO A 639 -16.59 4.19 19.96
C PRO A 639 -15.14 4.68 20.07
N PRO A 640 -14.65 4.95 21.29
CA PRO A 640 -13.27 5.35 21.52
C PRO A 640 -12.31 4.40 20.79
N GLY A 641 -11.28 4.95 20.16
CA GLY A 641 -10.26 4.15 19.49
C GLY A 641 -9.61 3.15 20.46
N LEU A 642 -8.95 2.13 19.94
CA LEU A 642 -8.19 1.16 20.73
C LEU A 642 -6.74 1.63 20.81
N LEU A 643 -6.18 1.59 22.02
CA LEU A 643 -4.76 1.71 22.27
C LEU A 643 -4.17 0.31 22.47
N VAL A 644 -3.28 -0.08 21.58
CA VAL A 644 -2.57 -1.36 21.59
C VAL A 644 -1.13 -1.12 22.01
N LEU A 645 -0.70 -1.75 23.11
CA LEU A 645 0.68 -1.68 23.61
C LEU A 645 1.41 -2.99 23.35
N LEU A 646 2.62 -2.91 22.78
CA LEU A 646 3.50 -4.03 22.53
C LEU A 646 4.85 -3.85 23.23
N GLN A 647 5.49 -4.96 23.58
CA GLN A 647 6.88 -5.03 24.02
C GLN A 647 7.69 -5.91 23.08
N ARG A 648 8.93 -5.53 22.81
CA ARG A 648 9.89 -6.38 22.10
C ARG A 648 10.47 -7.41 23.08
N THR A 649 10.37 -8.68 22.72
CA THR A 649 10.99 -9.83 23.40
C THR A 649 12.06 -10.44 22.49
N ASP A 650 12.84 -11.38 23.02
CA ASP A 650 13.73 -12.25 22.24
C ASP A 650 12.99 -12.99 21.12
N LYS A 651 11.72 -13.35 21.34
CA LYS A 651 10.84 -13.99 20.35
C LYS A 651 10.08 -12.99 19.46
N GLY A 652 10.44 -11.70 19.49
CA GLY A 652 9.84 -10.62 18.70
C GLY A 652 8.83 -9.77 19.47
N TRP A 653 8.03 -8.96 18.77
CA TRP A 653 7.02 -8.10 19.37
C TRP A 653 5.84 -8.90 19.96
N ARG A 654 5.39 -8.52 21.16
CA ARG A 654 4.34 -9.19 21.91
C ARG A 654 3.36 -8.21 22.54
N LEU A 655 2.09 -8.58 22.59
CA LEU A 655 1.00 -7.79 23.18
C LEU A 655 1.18 -7.67 24.70
N VAL A 656 1.21 -6.42 25.18
CA VAL A 656 1.15 -6.07 26.60
C VAL A 656 -0.30 -5.83 27.00
N ASP A 657 -0.98 -4.96 26.25
CA ASP A 657 -2.27 -4.40 26.66
C ASP A 657 -3.09 -3.94 25.45
N ILE A 658 -4.42 -4.02 25.57
CA ILE A 658 -5.39 -3.43 24.64
C ILE A 658 -6.46 -2.75 25.47
N THR A 659 -6.58 -1.44 25.35
CA THR A 659 -7.61 -0.68 26.08
C THR A 659 -8.29 0.31 25.18
N GLU A 660 -9.50 0.72 25.56
CA GLU A 660 -10.13 1.90 24.96
C GLU A 660 -9.26 3.14 25.25
N ALA A 661 -9.03 3.96 24.23
CA ALA A 661 -8.30 5.21 24.33
C ALA A 661 -9.20 6.26 24.97
N GLY A 662 -8.80 6.76 26.14
CA GLY A 662 -9.60 7.64 26.99
C GLY A 662 -8.99 9.03 27.07
N GLY A 663 -9.30 9.90 26.11
CA GLY A 663 -8.88 11.31 26.15
C GLY A 663 -7.98 11.72 24.99
N LYS A 664 -7.09 12.69 25.22
CA LYS A 664 -6.14 13.15 24.20
C LYS A 664 -5.09 12.06 23.96
N LEU A 665 -5.06 11.58 22.73
CA LEU A 665 -4.22 10.49 22.25
C LEU A 665 -2.76 10.56 22.72
N GLU A 666 -2.12 11.72 22.57
CA GLU A 666 -0.70 11.88 22.93
C GLU A 666 -0.48 11.74 24.44
N GLU A 667 -1.35 12.33 25.27
CA GLU A 667 -1.24 12.27 26.74
C GLU A 667 -1.47 10.85 27.27
N ASP A 668 -2.38 10.10 26.66
CA ASP A 668 -2.66 8.69 27.02
C ASP A 668 -1.50 7.77 26.61
N MET A 669 -0.93 7.98 25.42
CA MET A 669 0.27 7.24 24.97
C MET A 669 1.48 7.52 25.87
N GLU A 670 1.71 8.79 26.25
CA GLU A 670 2.83 9.18 27.10
C GLU A 670 2.70 8.67 28.53
N ARG A 671 1.50 8.80 29.12
CA ARG A 671 1.23 8.31 30.48
C ARG A 671 1.47 6.81 30.61
N ARG A 672 1.01 6.03 29.62
CA ARG A 672 1.18 4.58 29.63
C ARG A 672 2.61 4.15 29.31
N ALA A 673 3.29 4.85 28.40
CA ALA A 673 4.72 4.61 28.16
C ALA A 673 5.55 4.86 29.43
N ALA A 674 5.26 5.94 30.17
CA ALA A 674 5.92 6.27 31.43
C ALA A 674 5.64 5.24 32.55
N ALA A 675 4.39 4.80 32.70
CA ALA A 675 4.02 3.76 33.65
C ALA A 675 4.75 2.43 33.35
N PHE A 676 4.85 2.07 32.06
CA PHE A 676 5.52 0.85 31.63
C PHE A 676 7.04 0.89 31.83
N ALA A 677 7.68 2.02 31.55
CA ALA A 677 9.10 2.22 31.82
C ALA A 677 9.42 2.08 33.32
N THR A 678 8.57 2.64 34.17
CA THR A 678 8.69 2.54 35.64
C THR A 678 8.57 1.10 36.12
N PHE A 679 7.63 0.33 35.58
CA PHE A 679 7.46 -1.09 35.90
C PHE A 679 8.68 -1.94 35.55
N ARG A 680 9.28 -1.73 34.37
CA ARG A 680 10.49 -2.48 33.96
C ARG A 680 11.64 -2.27 34.95
N ASN A 681 11.83 -1.04 35.42
CA ASN A 681 12.87 -0.73 36.39
C ASN A 681 12.60 -1.44 37.72
N LYS A 682 11.35 -1.42 38.22
CA LYS A 682 10.94 -2.18 39.42
C LYS A 682 11.17 -3.69 39.26
N LEU A 683 10.81 -4.26 38.12
CA LEU A 683 10.96 -5.70 37.84
C LEU A 683 12.44 -6.12 37.73
N ALA A 684 13.27 -5.29 37.09
CA ALA A 684 14.71 -5.53 37.01
C ALA A 684 15.36 -5.54 38.40
N VAL A 685 14.99 -4.58 39.25
CA VAL A 685 15.45 -4.53 40.66
C VAL A 685 14.99 -5.75 41.43
N GLN A 686 13.72 -6.17 41.31
CA GLN A 686 13.25 -7.38 41.99
C GLN A 686 13.95 -8.66 41.50
N ARG A 687 14.22 -8.79 40.20
CA ARG A 687 14.99 -9.92 39.66
C ARG A 687 16.42 -9.94 40.20
N GLN A 688 17.06 -8.78 40.32
CA GLN A 688 18.37 -8.67 40.95
C GLN A 688 18.34 -9.04 42.43
N ILE A 689 17.30 -8.62 43.17
CA ILE A 689 17.11 -9.01 44.57
C ILE A 689 16.91 -10.53 44.68
N ARG A 690 16.00 -11.12 43.89
CA ARG A 690 15.76 -12.58 43.90
C ARG A 690 17.01 -13.38 43.51
N ALA A 691 17.75 -12.94 42.49
CA ALA A 691 19.00 -13.58 42.08
C ALA A 691 20.08 -13.49 43.18
N ARG A 692 20.17 -12.34 43.84
CA ARG A 692 21.07 -12.15 44.99
C ARG A 692 20.67 -13.03 46.17
N ASP A 693 19.39 -13.10 46.50
CA ASP A 693 18.88 -13.94 47.59
C ASP A 693 19.09 -15.43 47.29
N ALA A 694 18.88 -15.85 46.03
CA ALA A 694 19.19 -17.21 45.58
C ALA A 694 20.68 -17.52 45.71
N ALA A 695 21.56 -16.61 45.28
CA ALA A 695 23.01 -16.77 45.43
C ALA A 695 23.45 -16.79 46.91
N ILE A 696 22.81 -16.00 47.78
CA ILE A 696 23.06 -16.01 49.22
C ILE A 696 22.63 -17.36 49.83
N ARG A 697 21.48 -17.90 49.43
CA ARG A 697 21.02 -19.22 49.89
C ARG A 697 21.95 -20.34 49.44
N GLU A 698 22.37 -20.30 48.17
CA GLU A 698 23.35 -21.24 47.62
C GLU A 698 24.69 -21.18 48.37
N GLN A 699 25.19 -19.98 48.69
CA GLN A 699 26.40 -19.81 49.50
C GLN A 699 26.24 -20.31 50.95
N ARG A 700 25.02 -20.31 51.48
CA ARG A 700 24.71 -20.83 52.82
C ARG A 700 24.41 -22.34 52.83
N GLY A 701 24.33 -22.97 51.68
CA GLY A 701 23.92 -24.38 51.55
C GLY A 701 22.45 -24.61 51.92
N GLU A 702 21.59 -23.58 51.80
CA GLU A 702 20.14 -23.64 52.04
C GLU A 702 19.34 -24.14 50.84
#